data_AF-A0A286IKG5-F1
#
_entry.id   AF-A0A286IKG5-F1
#
_cell.length_a   1.000
_cell.length_b   1.000
_cell.length_c   1.000
_cell.angle_alpha   90.00
_cell.angle_beta   90.00
_cell.angle_gamma   90.00
#
_symmetry.space_group_name_H-M   'P 1'
#
loop_
_entity.id
_entity.type
_entity.pdbx_description
1 polymer ?
#
loop_
_entity_poly.entity_id
_entity_poly.type
_entity_poly.pdbx_seq_one_letter_code
_entity_poly.pdbx_strand_id
1 'polypeptide(L)'
;MKQLLITVLLLCSFGSLHAVDKNGNGDLNDPKNEHFEPYTADKKAFIVNHESTVSSLKTNSIDRTNDNSGKKPDNISNGVAFLPFITTWNTAALSSGSSNSTSITIPTEGTGYNYDVDWNNDGTYDEFGVTGSVTHDYGTAGTYSVAIRGTFPRIYFSNSGDKLKLVSIDQWGDIVWSSMGRAFFGCQNMVLNATDIPNTAAVTDMSFMFGLCQSFNQALPDGFNTSAVTNMWGMFSFCTAYNQALPNSFNTNNVTSMESMFEYCTSYNQALPNSFNTTNVTNMRSMFSNCSSFNQILPMSFNTGNVTVMEGMFVNCTSFNKALPESFNTEKVRYMNGMFYGSSAYNQALPQNFNTGEVIEMRDIFTGCSAFNQYVGNLNLSNVTNMVNIFLNSGISQSTYDAILKAWDNAGYTNKNLGDASPLSYCAGQISRNNLITNKGWTITGDVPAACREINVKGNNVSIVNAAATSSALDSTDFGAITMGQSNTNTFWIINEGTVALTLGANPISQIGTNQADFTLTQPSPTTIAAADSVSFQITFDPTAEGLRTDIVSIANDDVDESPFTFAITGTGTTCSITATPTDLLTWTGAKNNVWNEACNWTPIGVPSATNDVVISSGTLNEPTLSVNNASASTVEVQSGATFTIATGGKLELNGERAILSALNSTFYNNGTVDNKGKIVMGNINAIGSIGLSNHSTFNNISGGEVLVDNTTLIGIFNSRGNFNNEAKITIGANSHSGTFGLTNDESTFNNNPGGEITIDRTENGISNVEGAIISNNAKITIGANSPLQTSGIDNRYNSYFNNNANGIITIDRTGQKGIWNALGSSFTNYGKVTIGENAPVGINGVQNGSTFINSQCAELKLIRGDFLNSATYSTSNAGYILVSDSLKNEGTFTNDGILKYGVQTNNPIVNTANSSVIVKDTLSSIFAYGGTFNGTVNGIFKDEAATNLAGTFTAPNGFTPSSTLPLGVQTLYAKISPEGWCSHIVPFLFDFECTIPSITLQPVSQNMCPGNPVTLEVLANGNELNYQWQVANGTGFTNLTDGGIYQGATTASLNLAYPTADMNTYQYRCVVSGSGTCNLLADTSAIADVAIGVVALGQTVTYTAPISNDDGVTQAAISVLGTNSILSTGKAEFRAGNDVILNPGFHAHSGAVFTARIKAPCPNE
;
A
#
# COMPACT_ATOMS: atom_id res chain seq x y z
N MET A 1 27.15 18.11 46.82
CA MET A 1 27.13 17.99 48.31
C MET A 1 25.82 17.32 48.67
N LYS A 2 25.84 16.08 49.22
CA LYS A 2 24.67 15.20 49.48
C LYS A 2 23.90 14.77 48.19
N GLN A 3 23.85 13.49 47.83
CA GLN A 3 22.99 12.38 48.34
C GLN A 3 21.52 12.53 47.88
N LEU A 4 20.83 11.48 47.38
CA LEU A 4 21.12 10.04 47.36
C LEU A 4 20.46 9.32 46.14
N LEU A 5 21.02 8.15 45.76
CA LEU A 5 20.51 6.94 45.05
C LEU A 5 19.05 6.85 44.55
N ILE A 6 18.62 5.99 43.61
CA ILE A 6 19.14 5.11 42.50
C ILE A 6 17.84 4.42 41.95
N THR A 7 17.67 3.76 40.79
CA THR A 7 18.08 3.82 39.36
C THR A 7 17.26 2.68 38.66
N VAL A 8 17.47 2.35 37.37
CA VAL A 8 16.88 1.21 36.61
C VAL A 8 15.48 1.49 36.05
N LEU A 9 15.22 1.55 34.74
CA LEU A 9 15.99 1.56 33.46
C LEU A 9 14.96 2.01 32.36
N LEU A 10 15.12 2.14 31.03
CA LEU A 10 16.13 2.17 29.95
C LEU A 10 15.34 2.73 28.71
N LEU A 11 15.73 3.55 27.74
CA LEU A 11 16.68 4.65 27.47
C LEU A 11 15.96 5.50 26.37
N CYS A 12 16.00 6.83 26.21
CA CYS A 12 17.03 7.89 26.33
C CYS A 12 18.17 7.83 25.29
N SER A 13 18.62 8.94 24.68
CA SER A 13 18.13 10.33 24.69
C SER A 13 18.84 11.20 23.63
N PHE A 14 18.33 12.43 23.45
CA PHE A 14 18.97 13.60 22.83
C PHE A 14 20.49 13.77 23.06
N GLY A 15 21.15 14.55 22.17
CA GLY A 15 21.85 15.75 22.66
C GLY A 15 23.35 15.97 22.36
N SER A 16 23.68 16.36 21.13
CA SER A 16 24.66 17.42 20.79
C SER A 16 26.09 17.47 21.40
N LEU A 17 27.07 17.18 20.53
CA LEU A 17 28.20 18.08 20.16
C LEU A 17 29.39 18.31 21.14
N HIS A 18 30.56 17.70 20.86
CA HIS A 18 31.83 18.40 20.51
C HIS A 18 33.01 17.44 20.16
N ALA A 19 33.94 17.97 19.35
CA ALA A 19 35.27 17.53 18.82
C ALA A 19 36.12 16.45 19.57
N VAL A 20 37.18 15.85 19.01
CA VAL A 20 38.09 16.23 17.88
C VAL A 20 38.37 15.00 16.94
N ASP A 21 39.44 14.75 16.15
CA ASP A 21 40.81 15.28 16.04
C ASP A 21 41.34 15.45 14.57
N LYS A 22 42.56 14.99 14.23
CA LYS A 22 43.38 15.44 13.07
C LYS A 22 43.77 14.37 12.04
N ASN A 23 43.67 14.78 10.77
CA ASN A 23 44.66 14.78 9.67
C ASN A 23 45.99 13.97 9.76
N GLY A 24 46.38 13.38 8.62
CA GLY A 24 47.74 12.91 8.28
C GLY A 24 47.69 11.78 7.22
N ASN A 25 47.87 11.95 5.89
CA ASN A 25 48.65 12.85 5.02
C ASN A 25 50.10 12.37 4.73
N GLY A 26 50.45 12.22 3.46
CA GLY A 26 51.75 11.73 2.93
C GLY A 26 51.57 10.68 1.82
N ASP A 27 51.70 10.92 0.51
CA ASP A 27 52.71 11.60 -0.35
C ASP A 27 54.03 10.81 -0.52
N LEU A 28 54.70 10.73 -1.68
CA LEU A 28 54.49 11.33 -3.04
C LEU A 28 55.31 10.61 -4.14
N ASN A 29 55.26 11.15 -5.38
CA ASN A 29 56.13 11.00 -6.58
C ASN A 29 55.53 10.19 -7.77
N ASP A 30 55.70 10.52 -9.06
CA ASP A 30 56.08 11.73 -9.84
C ASP A 30 55.82 11.41 -11.37
N PRO A 31 56.10 12.24 -12.40
CA PRO A 31 55.15 13.15 -13.07
C PRO A 31 54.89 12.88 -14.58
N LYS A 32 53.84 13.53 -15.16
CA LYS A 32 53.90 14.42 -16.37
C LYS A 32 52.51 14.71 -16.98
N ASN A 33 52.36 15.95 -17.50
CA ASN A 33 51.47 16.46 -18.58
C ASN A 33 49.98 16.02 -18.60
N GLU A 34 48.98 16.87 -18.85
CA GLU A 34 48.82 18.28 -19.24
C GLU A 34 47.43 18.75 -18.70
N HIS A 35 47.01 20.00 -18.52
CA HIS A 35 47.56 21.36 -18.34
C HIS A 35 46.31 22.28 -18.34
N PHE A 36 46.09 23.12 -17.31
CA PHE A 36 45.07 24.20 -17.22
C PHE A 36 43.56 23.85 -17.25
N GLU A 37 42.66 24.50 -16.50
CA GLU A 37 42.64 25.05 -15.12
C GLU A 37 41.15 25.41 -14.79
N PRO A 38 40.76 25.71 -13.52
CA PRO A 38 39.37 25.59 -13.07
C PRO A 38 38.68 26.93 -12.69
N TYR A 39 37.54 26.78 -12.00
CA TYR A 39 36.93 27.70 -11.01
C TYR A 39 35.98 28.83 -11.46
N THR A 40 34.96 29.00 -10.59
CA THR A 40 34.03 30.13 -10.35
C THR A 40 32.60 30.06 -10.92
N ALA A 41 31.54 30.50 -10.20
CA ALA A 41 31.35 30.59 -8.73
C ALA A 41 29.86 30.80 -8.35
N ASP A 42 29.48 30.25 -7.18
CA ASP A 42 28.52 30.79 -6.18
C ASP A 42 27.10 31.31 -6.52
N LYS A 43 26.14 30.78 -5.73
CA LYS A 43 25.02 31.49 -5.03
C LYS A 43 24.00 32.30 -5.86
N LYS A 44 22.73 31.87 -5.77
CA LYS A 44 21.86 32.22 -4.62
C LYS A 44 20.66 31.28 -4.49
N ALA A 45 20.11 31.18 -3.29
CA ALA A 45 18.92 30.38 -2.98
C ALA A 45 17.63 31.20 -3.13
N PHE A 46 16.52 30.49 -3.35
CA PHE A 46 15.21 30.92 -2.85
C PHE A 46 14.42 29.70 -2.36
N ILE A 47 13.86 29.80 -1.16
CA ILE A 47 12.91 28.82 -0.60
C ILE A 47 11.52 29.43 -0.74
N VAL A 48 10.56 28.68 -1.25
CA VAL A 48 9.13 28.95 -1.04
C VAL A 48 8.46 27.63 -0.68
N ASN A 49 7.71 27.63 0.42
CA ASN A 49 6.89 26.52 0.86
C ASN A 49 5.44 26.70 0.38
N HIS A 50 4.76 25.57 0.24
CA HIS A 50 3.31 25.39 0.47
C HIS A 50 2.26 26.00 -0.49
N GLU A 51 1.21 25.18 -0.61
CA GLU A 51 -0.22 25.51 -0.75
C GLU A 51 -0.83 26.09 -2.03
N SER A 52 -2.03 25.55 -2.27
CA SER A 52 -3.17 25.98 -3.09
C SER A 52 -3.09 27.27 -3.91
N THR A 53 -3.56 27.20 -5.16
CA THR A 53 -4.94 27.63 -5.47
C THR A 53 -5.36 27.22 -6.90
N VAL A 54 -6.58 26.69 -7.05
CA VAL A 54 -7.28 26.63 -8.34
C VAL A 54 -8.38 27.71 -8.29
N SER A 55 -8.03 28.95 -8.65
CA SER A 55 -9.01 30.05 -8.77
C SER A 55 -8.51 31.17 -9.69
N SER A 56 -9.44 32.04 -10.10
CA SER A 56 -9.21 33.31 -10.82
C SER A 56 -8.68 33.27 -12.27
N LEU A 57 -9.55 32.91 -13.22
CA LEU A 57 -9.54 33.51 -14.57
C LEU A 57 -10.96 33.88 -15.04
N LYS A 58 -11.61 34.82 -14.33
CA LYS A 58 -12.74 35.62 -14.85
C LYS A 58 -12.71 37.05 -14.27
N THR A 59 -12.01 37.94 -14.97
CA THR A 59 -12.33 39.37 -15.05
C THR A 59 -11.61 39.95 -16.26
N ASN A 60 -12.35 40.24 -17.32
CA ASN A 60 -11.88 41.15 -18.37
C ASN A 60 -12.91 42.29 -18.49
N SER A 61 -12.43 43.51 -18.75
CA SER A 61 -13.23 44.71 -18.50
C SER A 61 -14.47 44.78 -19.38
N ILE A 62 -15.57 45.28 -18.80
CA ILE A 62 -16.64 45.88 -19.59
C ILE A 62 -16.07 47.17 -20.19
N ASP A 63 -16.02 47.26 -21.52
CA ASP A 63 -16.03 48.55 -22.21
C ASP A 63 -17.45 48.81 -22.72
N ARG A 64 -17.86 50.08 -22.75
CA ARG A 64 -19.20 50.51 -23.16
C ARG A 64 -19.11 51.50 -24.32
N THR A 65 -19.23 51.00 -25.53
CA THR A 65 -19.56 51.83 -26.70
C THR A 65 -20.90 51.38 -27.29
N ASN A 66 -21.73 52.35 -27.70
CA ASN A 66 -23.08 52.08 -28.18
C ASN A 66 -23.04 51.57 -29.63
N ASP A 67 -23.86 50.58 -29.94
CA ASP A 67 -24.55 50.52 -31.23
C ASP A 67 -26.05 50.37 -31.02
N ASN A 68 -26.84 51.03 -31.87
CA ASN A 68 -28.30 50.99 -31.89
C ASN A 68 -28.77 50.17 -33.10
N SER A 69 -28.44 48.88 -33.13
CA SER A 69 -28.98 47.94 -34.11
C SER A 69 -29.84 46.86 -33.44
N GLY A 70 -31.10 46.78 -33.88
CA GLY A 70 -32.13 45.92 -33.27
C GLY A 70 -32.01 44.44 -33.65
N LYS A 71 -30.86 43.82 -33.38
CA LYS A 71 -30.66 42.36 -33.50
C LYS A 71 -30.09 41.79 -32.21
N LYS A 72 -30.74 40.73 -31.70
CA LYS A 72 -30.27 39.93 -30.58
C LYS A 72 -28.90 39.33 -30.98
N PRO A 73 -27.85 39.38 -30.13
CA PRO A 73 -26.56 38.82 -30.49
C PRO A 73 -26.60 37.29 -30.46
N ASP A 74 -26.52 36.67 -31.64
CA ASP A 74 -26.26 35.22 -31.74
C ASP A 74 -24.85 34.94 -31.22
N ASN A 75 -24.76 34.10 -30.19
CA ASN A 75 -23.58 34.00 -29.35
C ASN A 75 -22.51 33.07 -29.96
N ILE A 76 -21.88 33.49 -31.06
CA ILE A 76 -20.81 32.75 -31.76
C ILE A 76 -19.44 33.39 -31.48
N SER A 77 -18.96 33.23 -30.24
CA SER A 77 -17.54 33.39 -29.89
C SER A 77 -17.07 32.13 -29.18
N ASN A 78 -16.24 31.33 -29.87
CA ASN A 78 -15.91 29.93 -29.56
C ASN A 78 -17.14 29.00 -29.61
N GLY A 79 -17.23 28.19 -30.67
CA GLY A 79 -18.39 27.34 -30.96
C GLY A 79 -18.49 26.09 -30.08
N VAL A 80 -18.80 26.27 -28.81
CA VAL A 80 -19.26 25.21 -27.89
C VAL A 80 -20.69 25.56 -27.48
N ALA A 81 -21.64 24.68 -27.77
CA ALA A 81 -23.04 24.89 -27.39
C ALA A 81 -23.21 24.71 -25.87
N PHE A 82 -23.85 25.68 -25.21
CA PHE A 82 -24.16 25.61 -23.78
C PHE A 82 -25.13 24.45 -23.51
N LEU A 83 -24.69 23.46 -22.73
CA LEU A 83 -25.48 22.28 -22.39
C LEU A 83 -26.57 22.64 -21.37
N PRO A 84 -27.85 22.30 -21.61
CA PRO A 84 -28.93 22.60 -20.68
C PRO A 84 -28.96 21.65 -19.48
N PHE A 85 -29.57 22.10 -18.39
CA PHE A 85 -30.06 21.23 -17.32
C PHE A 85 -31.31 20.51 -17.82
N ILE A 86 -31.31 19.17 -17.84
CA ILE A 86 -32.40 18.34 -18.37
C ILE A 86 -33.03 17.54 -17.23
N THR A 87 -34.37 17.57 -17.19
CA THR A 87 -35.17 16.86 -16.19
C THR A 87 -36.40 16.23 -16.81
N THR A 88 -36.86 15.10 -16.27
CA THR A 88 -38.11 14.44 -16.70
C THR A 88 -39.18 14.56 -15.62
N TRP A 89 -40.39 14.91 -16.04
CA TRP A 89 -41.52 15.22 -15.17
C TRP A 89 -42.78 14.45 -15.56
N ASN A 90 -43.60 14.03 -14.59
CA ASN A 90 -44.92 13.43 -14.79
C ASN A 90 -46.02 14.36 -14.26
N THR A 91 -46.80 14.96 -15.16
CA THR A 91 -47.85 15.94 -14.82
C THR A 91 -48.97 15.37 -13.95
N ALA A 92 -49.19 14.05 -13.96
CA ALA A 92 -50.24 13.39 -13.20
C ALA A 92 -49.91 13.20 -11.70
N ALA A 93 -48.66 13.38 -11.28
CA ALA A 93 -48.23 13.15 -9.89
C ALA A 93 -48.56 14.35 -8.96
N LEU A 94 -49.85 14.49 -8.64
CA LEU A 94 -50.38 15.58 -7.83
C LEU A 94 -49.91 15.56 -6.37
N SER A 95 -49.76 16.75 -5.77
CA SER A 95 -49.46 16.95 -4.34
C SER A 95 -50.22 18.16 -3.80
N SER A 96 -50.31 18.33 -2.47
CA SER A 96 -50.96 19.51 -1.90
C SER A 96 -50.19 20.78 -2.29
N GLY A 97 -50.83 21.67 -3.04
CA GLY A 97 -50.21 22.87 -3.62
C GLY A 97 -49.48 22.65 -4.95
N SER A 98 -49.59 21.47 -5.59
CA SER A 98 -49.13 21.27 -6.96
C SER A 98 -49.99 22.04 -7.96
N SER A 99 -49.46 22.29 -9.17
CA SER A 99 -50.28 22.70 -10.32
C SER A 99 -51.22 21.56 -10.76
N ASN A 100 -52.09 21.82 -11.74
CA ASN A 100 -53.11 20.85 -12.21
C ASN A 100 -52.47 19.58 -12.81
N SER A 101 -53.28 18.57 -13.16
CA SER A 101 -52.82 17.27 -13.66
C SER A 101 -52.27 17.26 -15.09
N THR A 102 -52.24 18.41 -15.77
CA THR A 102 -51.70 18.59 -17.12
C THR A 102 -50.55 19.61 -17.15
N SER A 103 -50.19 20.19 -15.99
CA SER A 103 -49.18 21.24 -15.83
C SER A 103 -47.97 20.81 -15.01
N ILE A 104 -46.87 21.55 -15.17
CA ILE A 104 -45.74 21.59 -14.24
C ILE A 104 -45.32 23.04 -13.96
N THR A 105 -44.66 23.26 -12.83
CA THR A 105 -44.07 24.54 -12.44
C THR A 105 -42.60 24.34 -12.12
N ILE A 106 -41.72 25.13 -12.75
CA ILE A 106 -40.30 25.22 -12.39
C ILE A 106 -40.18 26.22 -11.22
N PRO A 107 -39.81 25.80 -10.00
CA PRO A 107 -39.82 26.67 -8.84
C PRO A 107 -38.48 27.36 -8.61
N THR A 108 -38.55 28.66 -8.29
CA THR A 108 -37.42 29.57 -8.08
C THR A 108 -37.56 30.33 -6.76
N GLU A 109 -36.47 30.92 -6.25
CA GLU A 109 -36.48 31.68 -4.99
C GLU A 109 -35.41 32.78 -5.01
N GLY A 110 -35.82 34.02 -4.77
CA GLY A 110 -34.97 35.21 -4.84
C GLY A 110 -34.80 35.79 -6.25
N THR A 111 -33.71 36.55 -6.45
CA THR A 111 -33.40 37.28 -7.69
C THR A 111 -32.16 36.74 -8.38
N GLY A 112 -32.01 37.01 -9.68
CA GLY A 112 -30.82 36.62 -10.47
C GLY A 112 -31.11 35.59 -11.55
N TYR A 113 -32.37 35.16 -11.69
CA TYR A 113 -32.85 34.33 -12.78
C TYR A 113 -32.92 35.12 -14.09
N ASN A 114 -32.43 34.51 -15.17
CA ASN A 114 -32.58 34.95 -16.56
C ASN A 114 -32.30 33.73 -17.44
N TYR A 115 -33.32 32.88 -17.64
CA TYR A 115 -33.19 31.56 -18.27
C TYR A 115 -34.20 31.34 -19.39
N ASP A 116 -33.86 30.45 -20.33
CA ASP A 116 -34.79 29.98 -21.36
C ASP A 116 -35.27 28.56 -20.99
N VAL A 117 -36.48 28.18 -21.41
CA VAL A 117 -37.06 26.84 -21.23
C VAL A 117 -37.52 26.27 -22.58
N ASP A 118 -37.15 25.01 -22.80
CA ASP A 118 -37.67 24.10 -23.82
C ASP A 118 -38.52 23.06 -23.06
N TRP A 119 -39.84 23.05 -23.29
CA TRP A 119 -40.79 22.29 -22.48
C TRP A 119 -40.97 20.82 -22.89
N ASN A 120 -40.43 20.41 -24.04
CA ASN A 120 -40.54 19.05 -24.56
C ASN A 120 -39.19 18.37 -24.86
N ASN A 121 -38.09 19.13 -24.77
CA ASN A 121 -36.71 18.76 -25.10
C ASN A 121 -36.52 18.37 -26.58
N ASP A 122 -37.20 19.07 -27.50
CA ASP A 122 -37.05 18.88 -28.96
C ASP A 122 -35.89 19.70 -29.56
N GLY A 123 -35.30 20.61 -28.78
CA GLY A 123 -34.24 21.54 -29.19
C GLY A 123 -34.74 22.96 -29.47
N THR A 124 -36.06 23.17 -29.51
CA THR A 124 -36.71 24.47 -29.66
C THR A 124 -37.08 25.03 -28.29
N TYR A 125 -36.55 26.21 -27.97
CA TYR A 125 -36.90 26.89 -26.71
C TYR A 125 -38.20 27.67 -26.91
N ASP A 126 -39.20 27.36 -26.10
CA ASP A 126 -40.52 27.98 -26.10
C ASP A 126 -40.52 29.34 -25.39
N GLU A 127 -39.84 29.39 -24.24
CA GLU A 127 -39.80 30.55 -23.34
C GLU A 127 -38.39 31.10 -23.18
N PHE A 128 -38.29 32.42 -23.11
CA PHE A 128 -37.01 33.14 -23.16
C PHE A 128 -36.91 34.21 -22.07
N GLY A 129 -35.77 34.28 -21.39
CA GLY A 129 -35.47 35.33 -20.41
C GLY A 129 -36.39 35.33 -19.18
N VAL A 130 -36.80 34.15 -18.72
CA VAL A 130 -37.61 33.93 -17.52
C VAL A 130 -36.83 34.38 -16.27
N THR A 131 -37.48 35.15 -15.39
CA THR A 131 -36.85 35.81 -14.21
C THR A 131 -37.41 35.35 -12.85
N GLY A 132 -38.22 34.29 -12.84
CA GLY A 132 -38.86 33.73 -11.65
C GLY A 132 -39.66 32.48 -11.99
N SER A 133 -40.47 31.98 -11.06
CA SER A 133 -41.16 30.69 -11.22
C SER A 133 -42.17 30.73 -12.38
N VAL A 134 -42.17 29.67 -13.18
CA VAL A 134 -42.96 29.58 -14.43
C VAL A 134 -43.73 28.26 -14.48
N THR A 135 -44.98 28.32 -14.97
CA THR A 135 -45.90 27.17 -15.07
C THR A 135 -46.35 26.99 -16.51
N HIS A 136 -46.21 25.77 -17.03
CA HIS A 136 -46.68 25.35 -18.36
C HIS A 136 -47.79 24.32 -18.23
N ASP A 137 -48.81 24.39 -19.09
CA ASP A 137 -49.91 23.42 -19.17
C ASP A 137 -49.89 22.74 -20.54
N TYR A 138 -49.55 21.45 -20.56
CA TYR A 138 -49.48 20.62 -21.77
C TYR A 138 -50.87 20.23 -22.32
N GLY A 139 -51.95 20.59 -21.63
CA GLY A 139 -53.34 20.23 -21.96
C GLY A 139 -53.68 18.74 -21.84
N THR A 140 -52.69 17.88 -21.68
CA THR A 140 -52.82 16.43 -21.49
C THR A 140 -51.92 15.95 -20.33
N ALA A 141 -52.37 14.90 -19.64
CA ALA A 141 -51.58 14.28 -18.58
C ALA A 141 -50.58 13.29 -19.21
N GLY A 142 -49.32 13.32 -18.76
CA GLY A 142 -48.23 12.58 -19.39
C GLY A 142 -46.87 12.83 -18.75
N THR A 143 -45.85 12.20 -19.32
CA THR A 143 -44.44 12.38 -18.93
C THR A 143 -43.73 13.21 -19.99
N TYR A 144 -43.01 14.25 -19.58
CA TYR A 144 -42.34 15.23 -20.45
C TYR A 144 -40.90 15.45 -20.00
N SER A 145 -39.99 15.62 -20.97
CA SER A 145 -38.61 16.04 -20.71
C SER A 145 -38.51 17.55 -20.91
N VAL A 146 -37.77 18.23 -20.04
CA VAL A 146 -37.68 19.70 -19.97
C VAL A 146 -36.21 20.11 -19.90
N ALA A 147 -35.81 21.02 -20.78
CA ALA A 147 -34.45 21.53 -20.86
C ALA A 147 -34.39 23.03 -20.50
N ILE A 148 -33.47 23.39 -19.60
CA ILE A 148 -33.30 24.74 -19.04
C ILE A 148 -31.88 25.23 -19.32
N ARG A 149 -31.72 26.45 -19.85
CA ARG A 149 -30.40 27.07 -20.09
C ARG A 149 -30.34 28.53 -19.62
N GLY A 150 -29.12 29.05 -19.49
CA GLY A 150 -28.88 30.45 -19.14
C GLY A 150 -28.62 30.64 -17.64
N THR A 151 -29.05 31.77 -17.08
CA THR A 151 -28.76 32.12 -15.68
C THR A 151 -29.83 31.54 -14.76
N PHE A 152 -29.59 30.32 -14.26
CA PHE A 152 -30.51 29.59 -13.39
C PHE A 152 -29.80 29.25 -12.06
N PRO A 153 -29.69 30.19 -11.11
CA PRO A 153 -28.80 30.05 -9.95
C PRO A 153 -29.16 28.92 -8.96
N ARG A 154 -30.44 28.47 -8.95
CA ARG A 154 -30.98 27.41 -8.09
C ARG A 154 -32.41 27.01 -8.53
N ILE A 155 -32.74 25.72 -8.57
CA ILE A 155 -34.14 25.24 -8.49
C ILE A 155 -34.54 25.11 -7.02
N TYR A 156 -35.77 25.42 -6.63
CA TYR A 156 -36.14 25.50 -5.20
C TYR A 156 -37.53 24.92 -4.91
N PHE A 157 -37.64 23.59 -4.77
CA PHE A 157 -38.92 22.98 -4.38
C PHE A 157 -39.31 23.27 -2.93
N SER A 158 -38.35 23.28 -1.99
CA SER A 158 -38.58 23.52 -0.56
C SER A 158 -39.75 22.72 0.05
N ASN A 159 -39.93 21.46 -0.38
CA ASN A 159 -41.04 20.57 -0.02
C ASN A 159 -42.45 21.12 -0.34
N SER A 160 -42.56 21.92 -1.40
CA SER A 160 -43.80 22.55 -1.89
C SER A 160 -44.04 22.28 -3.39
N GLY A 161 -45.20 22.71 -3.90
CA GLY A 161 -45.48 22.74 -5.33
C GLY A 161 -45.49 21.38 -6.03
N ASP A 162 -44.90 21.36 -7.22
CA ASP A 162 -44.86 20.22 -8.14
C ASP A 162 -43.75 19.18 -7.82
N LYS A 163 -43.25 19.15 -6.58
CA LYS A 163 -42.17 18.24 -6.12
C LYS A 163 -42.35 16.76 -6.48
N LEU A 164 -43.58 16.24 -6.44
CA LEU A 164 -43.87 14.83 -6.79
C LEU A 164 -43.89 14.57 -8.30
N LYS A 165 -43.94 15.63 -9.11
CA LYS A 165 -43.93 15.55 -10.57
C LYS A 165 -42.52 15.39 -11.13
N LEU A 166 -41.47 15.83 -10.44
CA LEU A 166 -40.10 15.55 -10.87
C LEU A 166 -39.79 14.05 -10.72
N VAL A 167 -39.50 13.38 -11.84
CA VAL A 167 -39.19 11.95 -11.92
C VAL A 167 -37.68 11.74 -12.01
N SER A 168 -36.95 12.56 -12.76
CA SER A 168 -35.48 12.42 -12.83
C SER A 168 -34.73 13.69 -13.18
N ILE A 169 -33.45 13.71 -12.78
CA ILE A 169 -32.42 14.61 -13.29
C ILE A 169 -31.60 13.81 -14.31
N ASP A 170 -31.65 14.23 -15.57
CA ASP A 170 -31.11 13.48 -16.71
C ASP A 170 -29.85 14.12 -17.31
N GLN A 171 -29.62 15.42 -17.08
CA GLN A 171 -28.36 16.11 -17.36
C GLN A 171 -28.22 17.34 -16.44
N TRP A 172 -27.02 17.63 -15.93
CA TRP A 172 -26.75 18.82 -15.11
C TRP A 172 -26.50 20.09 -15.94
N GLY A 173 -25.81 19.95 -17.07
CA GLY A 173 -25.48 21.03 -18.00
C GLY A 173 -24.48 22.05 -17.48
N ASP A 174 -24.26 23.11 -18.27
CA ASP A 174 -23.32 24.20 -17.98
C ASP A 174 -23.85 25.22 -16.93
N ILE A 175 -24.92 24.87 -16.20
CA ILE A 175 -25.49 25.73 -15.16
C ILE A 175 -24.49 25.92 -14.02
N VAL A 176 -24.14 27.18 -13.75
CA VAL A 176 -23.30 27.56 -12.61
C VAL A 176 -24.18 27.79 -11.39
N TRP A 177 -24.28 26.77 -10.54
CA TRP A 177 -25.16 26.77 -9.38
C TRP A 177 -24.60 27.70 -8.28
N SER A 178 -25.45 28.59 -7.77
CA SER A 178 -25.10 29.54 -6.70
C SER A 178 -25.54 29.06 -5.32
N SER A 179 -26.54 28.18 -5.26
CA SER A 179 -26.97 27.47 -4.05
C SER A 179 -27.71 26.19 -4.44
N MET A 180 -27.54 25.12 -3.67
CA MET A 180 -28.38 23.91 -3.75
C MET A 180 -29.28 23.75 -2.51
N GLY A 181 -29.34 24.76 -1.64
CA GLY A 181 -30.16 24.77 -0.44
C GLY A 181 -31.63 24.57 -0.76
N ARG A 182 -32.18 23.45 -0.31
CA ARG A 182 -33.52 22.89 -0.54
C ARG A 182 -33.86 22.58 -2.00
N ALA A 183 -32.84 22.35 -2.84
CA ALA A 183 -33.02 22.32 -4.29
C ALA A 183 -34.11 21.33 -4.74
N PHE A 184 -33.98 20.05 -4.36
CA PHE A 184 -34.92 18.96 -4.64
C PHE A 184 -35.69 18.51 -3.39
N PHE A 185 -35.79 19.38 -2.37
CA PHE A 185 -36.41 19.03 -1.09
C PHE A 185 -37.88 18.60 -1.30
N GLY A 186 -38.22 17.37 -0.91
CA GLY A 186 -39.57 16.80 -1.06
C GLY A 186 -39.83 16.10 -2.39
N CYS A 187 -38.85 15.97 -3.30
CA CYS A 187 -39.01 15.30 -4.59
C CYS A 187 -38.94 13.77 -4.45
N GLN A 188 -39.94 13.18 -3.78
CA GLN A 188 -39.96 11.76 -3.40
C GLN A 188 -39.69 10.79 -4.56
N ASN A 189 -40.22 11.09 -5.75
CA ASN A 189 -40.14 10.25 -6.94
C ASN A 189 -38.83 10.41 -7.73
N MET A 190 -37.94 11.34 -7.34
CA MET A 190 -36.78 11.73 -8.16
C MET A 190 -35.64 10.69 -8.11
N VAL A 191 -35.11 10.35 -9.28
CA VAL A 191 -33.86 9.59 -9.47
C VAL A 191 -32.82 10.39 -10.26
N LEU A 192 -31.54 10.11 -10.02
CA LEU A 192 -30.43 10.75 -10.75
C LEU A 192 -29.93 9.82 -11.87
N ASN A 193 -30.24 10.18 -13.12
CA ASN A 193 -29.78 9.48 -14.33
C ASN A 193 -28.57 10.16 -14.99
N ALA A 194 -28.34 11.44 -14.67
CA ALA A 194 -27.30 12.28 -15.27
C ALA A 194 -25.88 11.69 -15.12
N THR A 195 -25.12 11.71 -16.21
CA THR A 195 -23.73 11.20 -16.30
C THR A 195 -22.68 12.31 -16.29
N ASP A 196 -23.10 13.58 -16.36
CA ASP A 196 -22.26 14.76 -16.25
C ASP A 196 -22.16 15.28 -14.80
N ILE A 197 -21.31 16.30 -14.57
CA ILE A 197 -20.93 16.77 -13.24
C ILE A 197 -21.45 18.21 -13.05
N PRO A 198 -22.26 18.51 -12.02
CA PRO A 198 -22.79 19.85 -11.82
C PRO A 198 -21.72 20.85 -11.36
N ASN A 199 -21.68 22.03 -12.00
CA ASN A 199 -20.79 23.11 -11.59
C ASN A 199 -21.25 23.75 -10.26
N THR A 200 -20.77 23.15 -9.18
CA THR A 200 -21.09 23.42 -7.77
C THR A 200 -20.06 24.34 -7.10
N ALA A 201 -19.09 24.88 -7.85
CA ALA A 201 -17.94 25.60 -7.30
C ALA A 201 -18.27 26.92 -6.56
N ALA A 202 -19.48 27.46 -6.74
CA ALA A 202 -19.98 28.64 -6.02
C ALA A 202 -21.01 28.30 -4.91
N VAL A 203 -21.33 27.03 -4.71
CA VAL A 203 -22.36 26.58 -3.76
C VAL A 203 -21.80 26.52 -2.34
N THR A 204 -22.26 27.41 -1.47
CA THR A 204 -21.93 27.41 -0.03
C THR A 204 -22.97 26.69 0.84
N ASP A 205 -24.19 26.49 0.33
CA ASP A 205 -25.31 25.87 1.04
C ASP A 205 -25.92 24.73 0.22
N MET A 206 -25.93 23.53 0.81
CA MET A 206 -26.59 22.32 0.30
C MET A 206 -27.64 21.76 1.28
N SER A 207 -28.08 22.55 2.26
CA SER A 207 -29.04 22.08 3.27
C SER A 207 -30.33 21.56 2.63
N PHE A 208 -30.78 20.37 3.04
CA PHE A 208 -31.91 19.64 2.46
C PHE A 208 -31.89 19.49 0.92
N MET A 209 -30.72 19.52 0.26
CA MET A 209 -30.63 19.42 -1.21
C MET A 209 -31.43 18.25 -1.79
N PHE A 210 -31.32 17.07 -1.17
CA PHE A 210 -32.04 15.85 -1.54
C PHE A 210 -33.03 15.39 -0.46
N GLY A 211 -33.34 16.22 0.55
CA GLY A 211 -34.18 15.79 1.66
C GLY A 211 -35.56 15.30 1.18
N LEU A 212 -36.08 14.24 1.78
CA LEU A 212 -37.33 13.55 1.39
C LEU A 212 -37.35 12.98 -0.04
N CYS A 213 -36.21 12.86 -0.75
CA CYS A 213 -36.11 12.12 -2.01
C CYS A 213 -36.12 10.59 -1.76
N GLN A 214 -37.28 10.04 -1.41
CA GLN A 214 -37.44 8.66 -0.95
C GLN A 214 -37.06 7.59 -1.98
N SER A 215 -37.15 7.86 -3.29
CA SER A 215 -36.72 6.97 -4.38
C SER A 215 -35.25 7.15 -4.81
N PHE A 216 -34.55 8.16 -4.30
CA PHE A 216 -33.16 8.43 -4.70
C PHE A 216 -32.20 7.40 -4.10
N ASN A 217 -31.53 6.65 -4.97
CA ASN A 217 -30.54 5.63 -4.61
C ASN A 217 -29.48 5.43 -5.70
N GLN A 218 -29.13 6.52 -6.40
CA GLN A 218 -28.10 6.54 -7.44
C GLN A 218 -26.84 7.23 -6.90
N ALA A 219 -25.67 6.82 -7.39
CA ALA A 219 -24.40 7.39 -6.94
C ALA A 219 -24.30 8.86 -7.35
N LEU A 220 -23.66 9.69 -6.52
CA LEU A 220 -23.24 11.02 -6.95
C LEU A 220 -22.03 10.87 -7.88
N PRO A 221 -21.93 11.64 -8.98
CA PRO A 221 -20.87 11.47 -9.96
C PRO A 221 -19.50 11.80 -9.36
N ASP A 222 -18.46 11.05 -9.75
CA ASP A 222 -17.08 11.37 -9.38
C ASP A 222 -16.72 12.76 -9.91
N GLY A 223 -16.29 13.65 -9.00
CA GLY A 223 -16.08 15.08 -9.29
C GLY A 223 -17.18 16.00 -8.77
N PHE A 224 -18.30 15.47 -8.24
CA PHE A 224 -19.28 16.26 -7.49
C PHE A 224 -18.57 17.00 -6.33
N ASN A 225 -18.55 18.34 -6.39
CA ASN A 225 -17.62 19.16 -5.61
C ASN A 225 -18.33 19.90 -4.46
N THR A 226 -18.05 19.49 -3.22
CA THR A 226 -18.59 20.12 -2.02
C THR A 226 -17.60 21.02 -1.28
N SER A 227 -16.40 21.29 -1.84
CA SER A 227 -15.33 21.99 -1.12
C SER A 227 -15.64 23.43 -0.71
N ALA A 228 -16.58 24.10 -1.37
CA ALA A 228 -17.07 25.44 -1.01
C ALA A 228 -18.21 25.43 0.04
N VAL A 229 -18.77 24.25 0.36
CA VAL A 229 -19.98 24.12 1.18
C VAL A 229 -19.65 24.29 2.66
N THR A 230 -20.43 25.16 3.33
CA THR A 230 -20.34 25.38 4.78
C THR A 230 -21.55 24.82 5.54
N ASN A 231 -22.68 24.58 4.86
CA ASN A 231 -23.91 24.06 5.44
C ASN A 231 -24.43 22.81 4.70
N MET A 232 -24.54 21.69 5.42
CA MET A 232 -25.11 20.42 4.93
C MET A 232 -26.31 19.93 5.77
N TRP A 233 -26.95 20.81 6.55
CA TRP A 233 -28.11 20.46 7.40
C TRP A 233 -29.16 19.67 6.61
N GLY A 234 -29.42 18.43 7.01
CA GLY A 234 -30.46 17.58 6.42
C GLY A 234 -30.27 17.18 4.96
N MET A 235 -29.05 17.27 4.40
CA MET A 235 -28.79 17.11 2.95
C MET A 235 -29.45 15.86 2.32
N PHE A 236 -29.42 14.71 3.00
CA PHE A 236 -30.05 13.45 2.58
C PHE A 236 -31.19 13.01 3.52
N SER A 237 -31.66 13.88 4.41
CA SER A 237 -32.65 13.54 5.44
C SER A 237 -33.93 12.96 4.84
N PHE A 238 -34.39 11.80 5.31
CA PHE A 238 -35.49 10.97 4.81
C PHE A 238 -35.29 10.38 3.40
N CYS A 239 -34.05 10.29 2.89
CA CYS A 239 -33.73 9.45 1.72
C CYS A 239 -33.71 7.96 2.11
N THR A 240 -34.88 7.39 2.38
CA THR A 240 -35.05 6.03 2.94
C THR A 240 -34.42 4.92 2.11
N ALA A 241 -34.37 5.08 0.78
CA ALA A 241 -33.77 4.11 -0.13
C ALA A 241 -32.25 4.30 -0.37
N TYR A 242 -31.66 5.42 0.04
CA TYR A 242 -30.29 5.78 -0.32
C TYR A 242 -29.25 4.90 0.38
N ASN A 243 -28.47 4.17 -0.40
CA ASN A 243 -27.41 3.27 0.07
C ASN A 243 -26.20 3.28 -0.88
N GLN A 244 -25.80 4.46 -1.36
CA GLN A 244 -24.66 4.64 -2.26
C GLN A 244 -23.47 5.28 -1.55
N ALA A 245 -22.26 4.93 -1.97
CA ALA A 245 -21.04 5.53 -1.44
C ALA A 245 -20.94 7.01 -1.88
N LEU A 246 -20.37 7.85 -1.02
CA LEU A 246 -20.03 9.22 -1.40
C LEU A 246 -18.71 9.18 -2.20
N PRO A 247 -18.63 9.88 -3.35
CA PRO A 247 -17.41 9.92 -4.16
C PRO A 247 -16.28 10.62 -3.42
N ASN A 248 -15.03 10.33 -3.77
CA ASN A 248 -13.87 10.92 -3.09
C ASN A 248 -13.79 12.46 -3.23
N SER A 249 -14.49 13.06 -4.21
CA SER A 249 -14.63 14.51 -4.37
C SER A 249 -15.55 15.18 -3.33
N PHE A 250 -16.29 14.40 -2.53
CA PHE A 250 -17.19 14.87 -1.47
C PHE A 250 -16.38 15.36 -0.25
N ASN A 251 -15.70 16.49 -0.41
CA ASN A 251 -14.89 17.16 0.61
C ASN A 251 -15.78 18.00 1.55
N THR A 252 -15.73 17.71 2.86
CA THR A 252 -16.51 18.44 3.87
C THR A 252 -15.68 19.35 4.78
N ASN A 253 -14.41 19.64 4.45
CA ASN A 253 -13.47 20.42 5.28
C ASN A 253 -14.05 21.77 5.79
N ASN A 254 -14.88 22.44 4.99
CA ASN A 254 -15.43 23.77 5.31
C ASN A 254 -16.82 23.73 5.97
N VAL A 255 -17.39 22.54 6.18
CA VAL A 255 -18.74 22.37 6.75
C VAL A 255 -18.72 22.62 8.26
N THR A 256 -19.63 23.48 8.73
CA THR A 256 -19.74 23.86 10.16
C THR A 256 -20.96 23.24 10.86
N SER A 257 -21.94 22.75 10.11
CA SER A 257 -23.11 22.00 10.62
C SER A 257 -23.44 20.79 9.74
N MET A 258 -23.62 19.64 10.38
CA MET A 258 -24.08 18.38 9.79
C MET A 258 -25.33 17.84 10.50
N GLU A 259 -26.10 18.72 11.13
CA GLU A 259 -27.40 18.39 11.76
C GLU A 259 -28.29 17.60 10.77
N SER A 260 -28.95 16.55 11.27
CA SER A 260 -29.86 15.66 10.52
C SER A 260 -29.36 15.12 9.17
N MET A 261 -28.06 15.16 8.85
CA MET A 261 -27.55 14.99 7.48
C MET A 261 -28.02 13.70 6.77
N PHE A 262 -28.08 12.58 7.50
CA PHE A 262 -28.60 11.28 7.06
C PHE A 262 -29.82 10.82 7.89
N GLU A 263 -30.49 11.72 8.62
CA GLU A 263 -31.63 11.35 9.48
C GLU A 263 -32.72 10.64 8.67
N TYR A 264 -33.19 9.47 9.12
CA TYR A 264 -34.09 8.54 8.42
C TYR A 264 -33.58 7.96 7.08
N CYS A 265 -32.27 7.94 6.82
CA CYS A 265 -31.66 7.11 5.77
C CYS A 265 -31.62 5.63 6.19
N THR A 266 -32.78 4.99 6.35
CA THR A 266 -32.95 3.63 6.91
C THR A 266 -32.12 2.55 6.22
N SER A 267 -31.87 2.68 4.92
CA SER A 267 -31.10 1.71 4.12
C SER A 267 -29.60 2.00 4.04
N TYR A 268 -29.12 3.15 4.54
CA TYR A 268 -27.75 3.59 4.35
C TYR A 268 -26.76 2.77 5.18
N ASN A 269 -25.84 2.09 4.51
CA ASN A 269 -24.80 1.27 5.14
C ASN A 269 -23.48 1.32 4.36
N GLN A 270 -23.08 2.51 3.92
CA GLN A 270 -21.84 2.74 3.15
C GLN A 270 -20.77 3.42 4.00
N ALA A 271 -19.51 3.12 3.71
CA ALA A 271 -18.38 3.76 4.40
C ALA A 271 -18.23 5.23 3.95
N LEU A 272 -17.88 6.10 4.89
CA LEU A 272 -17.57 7.50 4.59
C LEU A 272 -16.14 7.60 4.02
N PRO A 273 -15.91 8.34 2.92
CA PRO A 273 -14.58 8.51 2.34
C PRO A 273 -13.68 9.36 3.24
N ASN A 274 -12.36 9.25 3.08
CA ASN A 274 -11.39 10.03 3.87
C ASN A 274 -11.47 11.56 3.63
N SER A 275 -12.14 12.01 2.56
CA SER A 275 -12.48 13.41 2.30
C SER A 275 -13.67 13.92 3.13
N PHE A 276 -14.41 13.02 3.77
CA PHE A 276 -15.42 13.34 4.78
C PHE A 276 -14.70 13.69 6.09
N ASN A 277 -14.35 14.96 6.23
CA ASN A 277 -13.66 15.54 7.37
C ASN A 277 -14.62 16.43 8.17
N THR A 278 -14.74 16.17 9.47
CA THR A 278 -15.68 16.89 10.35
C THR A 278 -14.99 17.88 11.30
N THR A 279 -13.69 18.14 11.14
CA THR A 279 -12.88 18.96 12.08
C THR A 279 -13.44 20.37 12.34
N ASN A 280 -14.15 20.97 11.39
CA ASN A 280 -14.77 22.30 11.55
C ASN A 280 -16.26 22.26 11.95
N VAL A 281 -16.85 21.07 12.13
CA VAL A 281 -18.26 20.89 12.48
C VAL A 281 -18.46 21.18 13.98
N THR A 282 -19.48 21.99 14.28
CA THR A 282 -19.83 22.39 15.65
C THR A 282 -21.15 21.78 16.14
N ASN A 283 -21.98 21.28 15.22
CA ASN A 283 -23.29 20.69 15.46
C ASN A 283 -23.48 19.42 14.61
N MET A 284 -23.76 18.30 15.28
CA MET A 284 -24.05 16.98 14.71
C MET A 284 -25.37 16.39 15.22
N ARG A 285 -26.32 17.22 15.70
CA ARG A 285 -27.62 16.74 16.20
C ARG A 285 -28.29 15.83 15.17
N SER A 286 -28.80 14.68 15.59
CA SER A 286 -29.51 13.70 14.75
C SER A 286 -28.77 13.20 13.49
N MET A 287 -27.44 13.37 13.36
CA MET A 287 -26.73 13.17 12.09
C MET A 287 -27.00 11.83 11.39
N PHE A 288 -27.09 10.73 12.15
CA PHE A 288 -27.46 9.38 11.68
C PHE A 288 -28.74 8.84 12.34
N SER A 289 -29.56 9.72 12.92
CA SER A 289 -30.85 9.39 13.56
C SER A 289 -31.70 8.49 12.65
N ASN A 290 -32.12 7.33 13.14
CA ASN A 290 -32.92 6.32 12.44
C ASN A 290 -32.24 5.70 11.18
N CYS A 291 -30.91 5.77 11.06
CA CYS A 291 -30.14 4.95 10.11
C CYS A 291 -30.07 3.48 10.55
N SER A 292 -31.21 2.77 10.51
CA SER A 292 -31.38 1.42 11.06
C SER A 292 -30.39 0.36 10.54
N SER A 293 -29.90 0.51 9.31
CA SER A 293 -28.96 -0.42 8.67
C SER A 293 -27.48 -0.03 8.80
N PHE A 294 -27.16 1.17 9.32
CA PHE A 294 -25.79 1.68 9.33
C PHE A 294 -24.90 0.91 10.32
N ASN A 295 -23.83 0.29 9.82
CA ASN A 295 -22.89 -0.48 10.64
C ASN A 295 -21.45 -0.40 10.07
N GLN A 296 -21.00 0.82 9.76
CA GLN A 296 -19.69 1.08 9.15
C GLN A 296 -18.72 1.76 10.11
N ILE A 297 -17.42 1.56 9.87
CA ILE A 297 -16.36 2.22 10.65
C ILE A 297 -16.29 3.69 10.20
N LEU A 298 -16.26 4.61 11.15
CA LEU A 298 -16.05 6.03 10.87
C LEU A 298 -14.54 6.27 10.61
N PRO A 299 -14.17 6.99 9.53
CA PRO A 299 -12.76 7.26 9.22
C PRO A 299 -12.12 8.19 10.26
N MET A 300 -10.79 8.20 10.38
CA MET A 300 -10.09 9.08 11.32
C MET A 300 -10.30 10.58 11.03
N SER A 301 -10.70 10.94 9.81
CA SER A 301 -11.16 12.29 9.43
C SER A 301 -12.47 12.72 10.12
N PHE A 302 -13.22 11.77 10.69
CA PHE A 302 -14.39 12.01 11.54
C PHE A 302 -13.95 12.50 12.94
N ASN A 303 -13.41 13.71 12.99
CA ASN A 303 -12.96 14.39 14.21
C ASN A 303 -14.10 15.22 14.82
N THR A 304 -14.45 14.96 16.09
CA THR A 304 -15.53 15.67 16.81
C THR A 304 -15.03 16.75 17.77
N GLY A 305 -13.73 17.03 17.82
CA GLY A 305 -13.09 17.93 18.81
C GLY A 305 -13.47 19.41 18.74
N ASN A 306 -14.39 19.82 17.85
CA ASN A 306 -15.03 21.15 17.82
C ASN A 306 -16.57 21.09 17.99
N VAL A 307 -17.15 19.89 18.13
CA VAL A 307 -18.59 19.68 18.29
C VAL A 307 -19.02 20.08 19.70
N THR A 308 -20.11 20.85 19.77
CA THR A 308 -20.74 21.29 21.03
C THR A 308 -22.10 20.64 21.28
N VAL A 309 -22.75 20.18 20.20
CA VAL A 309 -24.06 19.52 20.19
C VAL A 309 -23.98 18.25 19.35
N MET A 310 -24.25 17.10 19.95
CA MET A 310 -24.38 15.78 19.29
C MET A 310 -25.58 14.99 19.82
N GLU A 311 -26.62 15.70 20.25
CA GLU A 311 -27.89 15.09 20.69
C GLU A 311 -28.46 14.17 19.61
N GLY A 312 -28.87 12.97 20.01
CA GLY A 312 -29.52 11.99 19.14
C GLY A 312 -28.70 11.48 17.96
N MET A 313 -27.38 11.68 17.94
CA MET A 313 -26.51 11.44 16.78
C MET A 313 -26.67 10.04 16.16
N PHE A 314 -26.81 9.00 17.00
CA PHE A 314 -27.05 7.60 16.63
C PHE A 314 -28.34 7.05 17.28
N VAL A 315 -29.42 7.84 17.30
CA VAL A 315 -30.76 7.35 17.68
C VAL A 315 -31.20 6.25 16.72
N ASN A 316 -31.75 5.15 17.23
CA ASN A 316 -32.34 4.04 16.47
C ASN A 316 -31.42 3.49 15.34
N CYS A 317 -30.10 3.59 15.47
CA CYS A 317 -29.15 2.90 14.59
C CYS A 317 -29.05 1.43 15.01
N THR A 318 -30.16 0.69 14.86
CA THR A 318 -30.36 -0.66 15.41
C THR A 318 -29.29 -1.69 15.01
N SER A 319 -28.58 -1.47 13.90
CA SER A 319 -27.47 -2.33 13.43
C SER A 319 -26.07 -1.85 13.83
N PHE A 320 -25.92 -0.63 14.38
CA PHE A 320 -24.62 0.00 14.59
C PHE A 320 -23.86 -0.63 15.76
N ASN A 321 -22.75 -1.31 15.46
CA ASN A 321 -21.86 -1.92 16.46
C ASN A 321 -20.40 -1.85 16.00
N LYS A 322 -19.92 -0.63 15.74
CA LYS A 322 -18.51 -0.33 15.41
C LYS A 322 -17.91 0.63 16.43
N ALA A 323 -16.66 0.39 16.80
CA ALA A 323 -15.92 1.28 17.67
C ALA A 323 -15.83 2.69 17.06
N LEU A 324 -15.90 3.70 17.92
CA LEU A 324 -15.65 5.09 17.52
C LEU A 324 -14.12 5.27 17.32
N PRO A 325 -13.68 6.08 16.35
CA PRO A 325 -12.26 6.38 16.17
C PRO A 325 -11.73 7.23 17.33
N GLU A 326 -10.42 7.20 17.60
CA GLU A 326 -9.81 8.02 18.65
C GLU A 326 -9.87 9.54 18.37
N SER A 327 -10.21 9.94 17.13
CA SER A 327 -10.55 11.33 16.79
C SER A 327 -11.97 11.76 17.26
N PHE A 328 -12.77 10.83 17.80
CA PHE A 328 -14.05 11.11 18.43
C PHE A 328 -13.84 11.70 19.85
N ASN A 329 -13.30 12.91 19.92
CA ASN A 329 -13.13 13.68 21.16
C ASN A 329 -14.44 14.43 21.51
N THR A 330 -14.93 14.27 22.75
CA THR A 330 -16.16 14.94 23.25
C THR A 330 -15.90 16.11 24.22
N GLU A 331 -14.65 16.52 24.43
CA GLU A 331 -14.21 17.54 25.41
C GLU A 331 -14.97 18.88 25.37
N LYS A 332 -15.51 19.28 24.21
CA LYS A 332 -16.29 20.53 24.03
C LYS A 332 -17.81 20.31 23.97
N VAL A 333 -18.27 19.07 24.06
CA VAL A 333 -19.69 18.71 23.97
C VAL A 333 -20.42 19.13 25.24
N ARG A 334 -21.53 19.84 25.09
CA ARG A 334 -22.41 20.24 26.21
C ARG A 334 -23.74 19.47 26.22
N TYR A 335 -24.20 19.05 25.05
CA TYR A 335 -25.46 18.36 24.85
C TYR A 335 -25.25 17.08 24.01
N MET A 336 -25.46 15.93 24.64
CA MET A 336 -25.38 14.60 24.03
C MET A 336 -26.59 13.72 24.39
N ASN A 337 -27.73 14.36 24.68
CA ASN A 337 -29.01 13.72 24.98
C ASN A 337 -29.37 12.63 23.96
N GLY A 338 -29.67 11.42 24.45
CA GLY A 338 -30.12 10.29 23.62
C GLY A 338 -29.12 9.81 22.57
N MET A 339 -27.81 10.07 22.71
CA MET A 339 -26.81 9.84 21.67
C MET A 339 -26.87 8.46 20.99
N PHE A 340 -27.14 7.38 21.74
CA PHE A 340 -27.32 6.02 21.21
C PHE A 340 -28.73 5.44 21.44
N TYR A 341 -29.71 6.26 21.84
CA TYR A 341 -31.06 5.82 22.21
C TYR A 341 -31.64 4.84 21.19
N GLY A 342 -32.05 3.64 21.61
CA GLY A 342 -32.63 2.62 20.73
C GLY A 342 -31.66 1.92 19.78
N SER A 343 -30.36 2.20 19.83
CA SER A 343 -29.33 1.45 19.09
C SER A 343 -29.05 0.11 19.77
N SER A 344 -30.00 -0.82 19.60
CA SER A 344 -30.11 -2.10 20.28
C SER A 344 -28.88 -3.01 20.18
N ALA A 345 -28.11 -2.91 19.10
CA ALA A 345 -26.90 -3.72 18.87
C ALA A 345 -25.59 -3.08 19.35
N TYR A 346 -25.60 -1.81 19.80
CA TYR A 346 -24.36 -1.11 20.15
C TYR A 346 -23.75 -1.66 21.44
N ASN A 347 -22.55 -2.24 21.34
CA ASN A 347 -21.81 -2.79 22.48
C ASN A 347 -20.30 -2.61 22.27
N GLN A 348 -19.85 -1.35 22.20
CA GLN A 348 -18.45 -0.98 21.98
C GLN A 348 -17.97 -0.09 23.11
N ALA A 349 -16.72 -0.28 23.54
CA ALA A 349 -16.08 0.61 24.50
C ALA A 349 -15.97 2.03 23.94
N LEU A 350 -16.09 3.03 24.82
CA LEU A 350 -15.88 4.43 24.46
C LEU A 350 -14.37 4.71 24.31
N PRO A 351 -13.94 5.51 23.32
CA PRO A 351 -12.52 5.81 23.09
C PRO A 351 -11.93 6.64 24.23
N GLN A 352 -10.60 6.69 24.34
CA GLN A 352 -9.93 7.37 25.46
C GLN A 352 -10.28 8.88 25.52
N ASN A 353 -10.57 9.48 24.36
CA ASN A 353 -10.94 10.89 24.24
C ASN A 353 -12.44 11.19 24.47
N PHE A 354 -13.25 10.23 24.94
CA PHE A 354 -14.66 10.45 25.31
C PHE A 354 -14.77 11.16 26.68
N ASN A 355 -14.31 12.41 26.72
CA ASN A 355 -14.34 13.28 27.89
C ASN A 355 -15.71 13.95 28.07
N THR A 356 -16.43 13.66 29.15
CA THR A 356 -17.72 14.30 29.48
C THR A 356 -17.60 15.52 30.41
N GLY A 357 -16.40 16.05 30.64
CA GLY A 357 -16.14 17.11 31.62
C GLY A 357 -16.96 18.40 31.43
N GLU A 358 -17.24 18.79 30.18
CA GLU A 358 -18.08 19.97 29.86
C GLU A 358 -19.56 19.62 29.60
N VAL A 359 -19.95 18.35 29.71
CA VAL A 359 -21.32 17.90 29.40
C VAL A 359 -22.28 18.37 30.49
N ILE A 360 -23.34 19.05 30.07
CA ILE A 360 -24.42 19.56 30.92
C ILE A 360 -25.59 18.59 30.90
N GLU A 361 -25.94 18.08 29.71
CA GLU A 361 -27.04 17.15 29.51
C GLU A 361 -26.63 15.91 28.71
N MET A 362 -26.89 14.75 29.32
CA MET A 362 -26.61 13.41 28.84
C MET A 362 -27.75 12.45 29.23
N ARG A 363 -29.01 12.90 29.20
CA ARG A 363 -30.16 12.03 29.49
C ARG A 363 -30.35 10.97 28.39
N ASP A 364 -30.88 9.81 28.78
CA ASP A 364 -31.28 8.70 27.92
C ASP A 364 -30.22 8.15 26.93
N ILE A 365 -28.91 8.33 27.18
CA ILE A 365 -27.85 8.01 26.19
C ILE A 365 -27.85 6.54 25.73
N PHE A 366 -27.88 5.57 26.65
CA PHE A 366 -27.89 4.14 26.31
C PHE A 366 -29.27 3.50 26.52
N THR A 367 -30.33 4.31 26.55
CA THR A 367 -31.72 3.83 26.72
C THR A 367 -32.09 2.91 25.56
N GLY A 368 -32.49 1.68 25.85
CA GLY A 368 -32.83 0.68 24.83
C GLY A 368 -31.62 0.09 24.08
N CYS A 369 -30.38 0.39 24.49
CA CYS A 369 -29.19 -0.29 23.98
C CYS A 369 -29.08 -1.70 24.60
N SER A 370 -29.95 -2.61 24.17
CA SER A 370 -30.12 -3.96 24.74
C SER A 370 -28.87 -4.85 24.71
N ALA A 371 -27.89 -4.54 23.88
CA ALA A 371 -26.60 -5.24 23.84
C ALA A 371 -25.49 -4.56 24.66
N PHE A 372 -25.69 -3.31 25.10
CA PHE A 372 -24.62 -2.49 25.69
C PHE A 372 -24.26 -2.97 27.09
N ASN A 373 -23.09 -3.60 27.21
CA ASN A 373 -22.51 -4.04 28.48
C ASN A 373 -21.06 -3.57 28.59
N GLN A 374 -20.87 -2.26 28.68
CA GLN A 374 -19.57 -1.61 28.76
C GLN A 374 -19.47 -0.80 30.05
N TYR A 375 -18.27 -0.76 30.62
CA TYR A 375 -18.02 0.01 31.85
C TYR A 375 -17.96 1.51 31.55
N VAL A 376 -18.80 2.29 32.22
CA VAL A 376 -18.88 3.76 32.11
C VAL A 376 -18.71 4.48 33.46
N GLY A 377 -18.13 3.79 34.47
CA GLY A 377 -17.83 4.38 35.78
C GLY A 377 -16.74 5.46 35.73
N ASN A 378 -16.02 5.56 34.61
CA ASN A 378 -15.01 6.57 34.30
C ASN A 378 -15.57 7.91 33.81
N LEU A 379 -16.87 8.02 33.51
CA LEU A 379 -17.46 9.27 33.04
C LEU A 379 -17.33 10.39 34.07
N ASN A 380 -16.93 11.58 33.62
CA ASN A 380 -16.90 12.78 34.46
C ASN A 380 -18.32 13.34 34.59
N LEU A 381 -18.87 13.28 35.81
CA LEU A 381 -20.23 13.75 36.10
C LEU A 381 -20.26 15.13 36.75
N SER A 382 -19.13 15.84 36.85
CA SER A 382 -19.03 17.08 37.64
C SER A 382 -20.03 18.15 37.20
N ASN A 383 -20.01 18.53 35.93
CA ASN A 383 -20.88 19.55 35.34
C ASN A 383 -22.27 19.02 34.90
N VAL A 384 -22.47 17.69 34.92
CA VAL A 384 -23.69 17.04 34.44
C VAL A 384 -24.87 17.40 35.35
N THR A 385 -25.87 18.07 34.79
CA THR A 385 -27.13 18.44 35.48
C THR A 385 -28.26 17.48 35.18
N ASN A 386 -28.21 16.78 34.04
CA ASN A 386 -29.25 15.85 33.60
C ASN A 386 -28.65 14.56 33.01
N MET A 387 -28.88 13.44 33.69
CA MET A 387 -28.44 12.08 33.30
C MET A 387 -29.55 11.04 33.53
N VAL A 388 -30.81 11.48 33.45
CA VAL A 388 -31.97 10.64 33.72
C VAL A 388 -32.05 9.49 32.69
N ASN A 389 -32.36 8.29 33.18
CA ASN A 389 -32.64 7.07 32.43
C ASN A 389 -31.51 6.53 31.55
N ILE A 390 -30.24 6.96 31.72
CA ILE A 390 -29.13 6.54 30.83
C ILE A 390 -28.94 5.02 30.68
N PHE A 391 -29.47 4.20 31.58
CA PHE A 391 -29.39 2.74 31.56
C PHE A 391 -30.74 2.02 31.35
N LEU A 392 -31.84 2.75 31.14
CA LEU A 392 -33.18 2.20 31.00
C LEU A 392 -33.27 1.25 29.79
N ASN A 393 -33.57 -0.03 30.02
CA ASN A 393 -33.55 -1.09 29.00
C ASN A 393 -32.18 -1.27 28.29
N SER A 394 -31.07 -0.98 28.98
CA SER A 394 -29.71 -1.30 28.52
C SER A 394 -29.34 -2.77 28.80
N GLY A 395 -28.29 -3.26 28.13
CA GLY A 395 -27.78 -4.63 28.29
C GLY A 395 -26.75 -4.86 29.41
N ILE A 396 -26.61 -3.91 30.34
CA ILE A 396 -25.53 -3.91 31.33
C ILE A 396 -25.68 -5.11 32.28
N SER A 397 -24.63 -5.90 32.47
CA SER A 397 -24.67 -6.99 33.45
C SER A 397 -24.50 -6.48 34.88
N GLN A 398 -25.10 -7.19 35.84
CA GLN A 398 -25.04 -6.90 37.28
C GLN A 398 -23.65 -6.48 37.77
N SER A 399 -22.60 -7.26 37.47
CA SER A 399 -21.21 -6.95 37.84
C SER A 399 -20.70 -5.61 37.27
N THR A 400 -21.09 -5.27 36.04
CA THR A 400 -20.76 -3.98 35.40
C THR A 400 -21.50 -2.83 36.07
N TYR A 401 -22.79 -3.02 36.40
CA TYR A 401 -23.60 -2.02 37.10
C TYR A 401 -23.10 -1.79 38.53
N ASP A 402 -22.81 -2.87 39.25
CA ASP A 402 -22.20 -2.85 40.59
C ASP A 402 -20.85 -2.11 40.57
N ALA A 403 -20.00 -2.36 39.57
CA ALA A 403 -18.73 -1.65 39.39
C ALA A 403 -18.92 -0.15 39.09
N ILE A 404 -19.90 0.22 38.27
CA ILE A 404 -20.26 1.62 37.98
C ILE A 404 -20.75 2.33 39.27
N LEU A 405 -21.60 1.67 40.06
CA LEU A 405 -22.09 2.17 41.35
C LEU A 405 -20.94 2.41 42.33
N LYS A 406 -20.03 1.44 42.50
CA LYS A 406 -18.83 1.59 43.34
C LYS A 406 -17.92 2.74 42.86
N ALA A 407 -17.74 2.89 41.54
CA ALA A 407 -16.91 3.95 40.97
C ALA A 407 -17.46 5.36 41.21
N TRP A 408 -18.76 5.58 40.94
CA TRP A 408 -19.40 6.89 41.15
C TRP A 408 -19.55 7.24 42.64
N ASP A 409 -19.70 6.23 43.51
CA ASP A 409 -19.66 6.42 44.96
C ASP A 409 -18.26 6.89 45.41
N ASN A 410 -17.20 6.19 45.00
CA ASN A 410 -15.81 6.56 45.31
C ASN A 410 -15.41 7.94 44.72
N ALA A 411 -15.94 8.32 43.56
CA ALA A 411 -15.73 9.63 42.96
C ALA A 411 -16.36 10.81 43.75
N GLY A 412 -17.21 10.54 44.75
CA GLY A 412 -17.75 11.56 45.66
C GLY A 412 -18.83 12.47 45.05
N TYR A 413 -19.36 12.12 43.88
CA TYR A 413 -20.44 12.86 43.23
C TYR A 413 -21.72 12.90 44.09
N THR A 414 -22.41 14.04 44.12
CA THR A 414 -23.66 14.23 44.88
C THR A 414 -24.79 14.76 44.01
N ASN A 415 -26.03 14.59 44.48
CA ASN A 415 -27.25 15.17 43.92
C ASN A 415 -27.49 14.86 42.43
N LYS A 416 -27.15 13.64 41.97
CA LYS A 416 -27.41 13.18 40.60
C LYS A 416 -28.72 12.40 40.51
N ASN A 417 -29.34 12.42 39.35
CA ASN A 417 -30.56 11.68 39.07
C ASN A 417 -30.31 10.70 37.92
N LEU A 418 -30.16 9.42 38.26
CA LEU A 418 -30.00 8.31 37.31
C LEU A 418 -31.35 7.90 36.71
N GLY A 419 -32.46 8.23 37.37
CA GLY A 419 -33.81 7.92 36.92
C GLY A 419 -34.18 6.44 37.09
N ASP A 420 -34.83 5.88 36.08
CA ASP A 420 -35.17 4.46 35.98
C ASP A 420 -33.99 3.69 35.36
N ALA A 421 -33.50 2.68 36.09
CA ALA A 421 -32.43 1.77 35.72
C ALA A 421 -32.94 0.32 35.51
N SER A 422 -34.25 0.13 35.34
CA SER A 422 -34.82 -1.16 34.94
C SER A 422 -34.26 -1.62 33.58
N PRO A 423 -33.99 -2.93 33.37
CA PRO A 423 -34.23 -4.06 34.26
C PRO A 423 -32.98 -4.47 35.07
N LEU A 424 -32.04 -3.56 35.34
CA LEU A 424 -30.75 -3.90 35.95
C LEU A 424 -30.90 -4.46 37.37
N SER A 425 -30.02 -5.40 37.72
CA SER A 425 -29.89 -5.93 39.07
C SER A 425 -28.57 -5.54 39.72
N TYR A 426 -28.57 -5.40 41.04
CA TYR A 426 -27.39 -5.07 41.85
C TYR A 426 -27.17 -6.09 42.97
N CYS A 427 -25.92 -6.25 43.37
CA CYS A 427 -25.46 -7.19 44.40
C CYS A 427 -24.29 -6.57 45.16
N ALA A 428 -23.09 -6.72 44.62
CA ALA A 428 -21.83 -6.14 45.09
C ALA A 428 -21.88 -4.62 45.31
N GLY A 429 -22.66 -3.93 44.48
CA GLY A 429 -22.87 -2.49 44.54
C GLY A 429 -23.82 -2.05 45.65
N GLN A 430 -24.47 -2.95 46.40
CA GLN A 430 -25.54 -2.61 47.35
C GLN A 430 -25.11 -1.56 48.39
N ILE A 431 -23.90 -1.67 48.95
CA ILE A 431 -23.39 -0.70 49.93
C ILE A 431 -23.26 0.69 49.27
N SER A 432 -22.58 0.76 48.12
CA SER A 432 -22.38 2.02 47.39
C SER A 432 -23.69 2.60 46.83
N ARG A 433 -24.60 1.79 46.30
CA ARG A 433 -25.94 2.21 45.87
C ARG A 433 -26.73 2.83 47.02
N ASN A 434 -26.71 2.19 48.19
CA ASN A 434 -27.37 2.72 49.38
C ASN A 434 -26.71 4.03 49.82
N ASN A 435 -25.37 4.12 49.83
CA ASN A 435 -24.62 5.33 50.17
C ASN A 435 -24.89 6.50 49.20
N LEU A 436 -24.95 6.22 47.91
CA LEU A 436 -25.30 7.17 46.85
C LEU A 436 -26.68 7.80 47.12
N ILE A 437 -27.69 6.96 47.39
CA ILE A 437 -29.06 7.40 47.63
C ILE A 437 -29.18 8.15 48.98
N THR A 438 -28.75 7.53 50.09
CA THR A 438 -29.05 8.04 51.44
C THR A 438 -28.14 9.18 51.89
N ASN A 439 -26.85 9.11 51.56
CA ASN A 439 -25.84 10.06 52.06
C ASN A 439 -25.38 11.07 51.00
N LYS A 440 -25.52 10.76 49.69
CA LYS A 440 -25.10 11.63 48.58
C LYS A 440 -26.28 12.19 47.77
N GLY A 441 -27.52 11.90 48.16
CA GLY A 441 -28.73 12.49 47.58
C GLY A 441 -29.02 12.06 46.14
N TRP A 442 -28.58 10.87 45.72
CA TRP A 442 -28.87 10.35 44.39
C TRP A 442 -30.32 9.84 44.28
N THR A 443 -30.92 10.03 43.09
CA THR A 443 -32.15 9.34 42.70
C THR A 443 -31.82 8.18 41.77
N ILE A 444 -32.10 6.95 42.24
CA ILE A 444 -31.94 5.68 41.51
C ILE A 444 -33.21 4.86 41.76
N THR A 445 -33.85 4.36 40.70
CA THR A 445 -35.11 3.60 40.75
C THR A 445 -35.14 2.50 39.68
N GLY A 446 -36.09 1.56 39.78
CA GLY A 446 -36.33 0.53 38.76
C GLY A 446 -35.37 -0.66 38.76
N ASP A 447 -34.17 -0.50 39.32
CA ASP A 447 -33.22 -1.58 39.57
C ASP A 447 -33.57 -2.41 40.82
N VAL A 448 -33.14 -3.68 40.83
CA VAL A 448 -33.57 -4.68 41.83
C VAL A 448 -32.39 -5.42 42.49
N PRO A 449 -32.49 -5.81 43.78
CA PRO A 449 -31.49 -6.65 44.42
C PRO A 449 -31.52 -8.07 43.81
N ALA A 450 -30.33 -8.60 43.52
CA ALA A 450 -30.16 -9.95 43.00
C ALA A 450 -30.11 -11.02 44.11
N ALA A 451 -30.20 -12.30 43.72
CA ALA A 451 -29.89 -13.41 44.61
C ALA A 451 -28.37 -13.51 44.82
N CYS A 452 -27.89 -12.94 45.92
CA CYS A 452 -26.46 -12.77 46.19
C CYS A 452 -25.78 -14.00 46.81
N ARG A 453 -24.49 -14.12 46.52
CA ARG A 453 -23.50 -14.76 47.40
C ARG A 453 -22.77 -13.65 48.14
N GLU A 454 -22.09 -14.01 49.22
CA GLU A 454 -21.20 -13.11 49.96
C GLU A 454 -20.15 -13.99 50.66
N ILE A 455 -18.87 -13.86 50.32
CA ILE A 455 -17.78 -14.60 50.97
C ILE A 455 -17.20 -13.82 52.17
N ASN A 456 -16.93 -14.52 53.26
CA ASN A 456 -16.16 -14.00 54.41
C ASN A 456 -15.10 -15.02 54.83
N VAL A 457 -13.89 -14.58 55.18
CA VAL A 457 -12.77 -15.45 55.56
C VAL A 457 -12.30 -15.12 56.97
N LYS A 458 -12.13 -16.16 57.81
CA LYS A 458 -11.76 -16.03 59.23
C LYS A 458 -10.55 -16.88 59.58
N GLY A 459 -9.53 -16.25 60.18
CA GLY A 459 -8.43 -16.92 60.87
C GLY A 459 -8.51 -16.64 62.37
N ASN A 460 -8.17 -17.61 63.22
CA ASN A 460 -8.34 -17.51 64.69
C ASN A 460 -9.74 -17.00 65.15
N ASN A 461 -10.80 -17.31 64.38
CA ASN A 461 -12.17 -16.82 64.58
C ASN A 461 -12.37 -15.29 64.47
N VAL A 462 -11.47 -14.57 63.79
CA VAL A 462 -11.55 -13.13 63.48
C VAL A 462 -11.73 -12.94 61.96
N SER A 463 -12.62 -12.03 61.55
CA SER A 463 -12.81 -11.68 60.12
C SER A 463 -11.58 -10.99 59.55
N ILE A 464 -11.09 -11.53 58.43
CA ILE A 464 -10.04 -10.92 57.60
C ILE A 464 -10.73 -10.03 56.56
N VAL A 465 -10.14 -8.90 56.20
CA VAL A 465 -10.70 -7.97 55.20
C VAL A 465 -10.22 -8.38 53.81
N ASN A 466 -11.11 -8.38 52.80
CA ASN A 466 -10.70 -8.62 51.41
C ASN A 466 -9.70 -7.54 50.94
N ALA A 467 -8.69 -7.96 50.18
CA ALA A 467 -7.52 -7.17 49.79
C ALA A 467 -6.74 -6.58 50.98
N ALA A 468 -6.78 -7.20 52.17
CA ALA A 468 -5.96 -6.79 53.31
C ALA A 468 -4.46 -6.82 52.99
N ALA A 469 -3.82 -5.65 52.96
CA ALA A 469 -2.42 -5.48 52.58
C ALA A 469 -1.40 -5.78 53.69
N THR A 470 -1.86 -6.12 54.90
CA THR A 470 -1.02 -6.41 56.08
C THR A 470 -1.59 -7.56 56.89
N SER A 471 -0.72 -8.47 57.34
CA SER A 471 -1.06 -9.55 58.26
C SER A 471 -1.22 -9.07 59.71
N SER A 472 -1.65 -10.00 60.57
CA SER A 472 -1.87 -9.83 62.00
C SER A 472 -1.67 -11.15 62.74
N ALA A 473 -1.13 -11.07 63.96
CA ALA A 473 -1.08 -12.22 64.86
C ALA A 473 -2.46 -12.54 65.49
N LEU A 474 -3.45 -11.64 65.39
CA LEU A 474 -4.79 -11.83 65.97
C LEU A 474 -5.69 -12.73 65.13
N ASP A 475 -5.48 -12.80 63.82
CA ASP A 475 -6.19 -13.64 62.85
C ASP A 475 -5.30 -14.76 62.27
N SER A 476 -4.13 -15.00 62.87
CA SER A 476 -3.15 -16.02 62.46
C SER A 476 -2.60 -15.89 61.04
N THR A 477 -2.68 -14.70 60.42
CA THR A 477 -2.00 -14.44 59.13
C THR A 477 -0.50 -14.18 59.27
N ASP A 478 0.01 -13.91 60.48
CA ASP A 478 1.45 -13.92 60.79
C ASP A 478 1.91 -15.28 61.40
N PHE A 479 2.99 -15.83 60.85
CA PHE A 479 3.54 -17.16 61.13
C PHE A 479 4.83 -17.13 61.97
N GLY A 480 5.42 -15.95 62.20
CA GLY A 480 6.66 -15.81 62.96
C GLY A 480 7.92 -16.28 62.22
N ALA A 481 8.99 -16.59 62.98
CA ALA A 481 10.32 -16.86 62.43
C ALA A 481 10.68 -18.36 62.37
N ILE A 482 11.19 -18.81 61.23
CA ILE A 482 11.52 -20.20 60.90
C ILE A 482 12.89 -20.24 60.17
N THR A 483 13.60 -21.37 60.22
CA THR A 483 14.89 -21.57 59.52
C THR A 483 14.65 -22.09 58.11
N MET A 484 15.47 -21.67 57.13
CA MET A 484 15.32 -22.17 55.76
C MET A 484 15.44 -23.70 55.68
N GLY A 485 14.41 -24.37 55.15
CA GLY A 485 14.29 -25.83 55.14
C GLY A 485 13.60 -26.43 56.39
N GLN A 486 12.69 -25.68 57.01
CA GLN A 486 11.77 -26.13 58.07
C GLN A 486 10.46 -25.37 57.97
N SER A 487 9.36 -25.87 58.55
CA SER A 487 8.03 -25.29 58.35
C SER A 487 7.04 -25.35 59.53
N ASN A 488 5.99 -24.52 59.44
CA ASN A 488 4.93 -24.32 60.46
C ASN A 488 3.54 -24.08 59.82
N THR A 489 2.43 -24.55 60.41
CA THR A 489 1.09 -24.60 59.75
C THR A 489 -0.07 -24.01 60.58
N ASN A 490 -0.85 -23.10 59.98
CA ASN A 490 -2.08 -22.48 60.52
C ASN A 490 -3.35 -22.96 59.78
N THR A 491 -4.54 -22.73 60.36
CA THR A 491 -5.85 -23.14 59.81
C THR A 491 -6.84 -21.97 59.75
N PHE A 492 -7.56 -21.85 58.63
CA PHE A 492 -8.49 -20.76 58.29
C PHE A 492 -9.85 -21.31 57.87
N TRP A 493 -10.87 -20.44 57.87
CA TRP A 493 -12.26 -20.76 57.53
C TRP A 493 -12.80 -19.83 56.45
N ILE A 494 -13.55 -20.38 55.50
CA ILE A 494 -14.33 -19.66 54.49
C ILE A 494 -15.80 -19.83 54.85
N ILE A 495 -16.56 -18.74 54.80
CA ILE A 495 -17.96 -18.63 55.25
C ILE A 495 -18.77 -18.01 54.11
N ASN A 496 -20.01 -18.47 53.94
CA ASN A 496 -20.97 -17.87 53.03
C ASN A 496 -22.00 -17.05 53.83
N GLU A 497 -21.89 -15.72 53.79
CA GLU A 497 -22.84 -14.79 54.43
C GLU A 497 -23.99 -14.38 53.47
N GLY A 498 -23.96 -14.88 52.23
CA GLY A 498 -24.95 -14.61 51.18
C GLY A 498 -26.25 -15.42 51.28
N THR A 499 -27.13 -15.22 50.29
CA THR A 499 -28.49 -15.80 50.26
C THR A 499 -28.62 -17.09 49.44
N VAL A 500 -27.65 -17.39 48.58
CA VAL A 500 -27.55 -18.67 47.84
C VAL A 500 -26.20 -19.36 48.11
N ALA A 501 -26.06 -20.61 47.71
CA ALA A 501 -24.84 -21.39 47.97
C ALA A 501 -23.62 -20.82 47.22
N LEU A 502 -22.52 -20.63 47.95
CA LEU A 502 -21.21 -20.19 47.46
C LEU A 502 -20.41 -21.42 46.98
N THR A 503 -20.05 -21.44 45.72
CA THR A 503 -19.23 -22.47 45.09
C THR A 503 -17.78 -22.00 45.06
N LEU A 504 -16.90 -22.77 45.67
CA LEU A 504 -15.47 -22.61 45.50
C LEU A 504 -15.03 -23.41 44.25
N GLY A 505 -13.98 -22.95 43.57
CA GLY A 505 -13.38 -23.70 42.46
C GLY A 505 -12.91 -25.11 42.84
N ALA A 506 -12.47 -25.92 41.87
CA ALA A 506 -12.01 -27.29 42.14
C ALA A 506 -10.70 -27.36 42.97
N ASN A 507 -9.84 -26.34 42.82
CA ASN A 507 -8.71 -26.03 43.71
C ASN A 507 -8.77 -24.52 43.95
N PRO A 508 -9.58 -24.04 44.91
CA PRO A 508 -9.93 -22.62 44.98
C PRO A 508 -8.82 -21.74 45.52
N ILE A 509 -7.89 -22.27 46.32
CA ILE A 509 -6.92 -21.45 47.06
C ILE A 509 -5.57 -21.44 46.34
N SER A 510 -5.05 -20.24 46.15
CA SER A 510 -3.87 -19.88 45.38
C SER A 510 -3.12 -18.74 46.09
N GLN A 511 -1.97 -18.34 45.56
CA GLN A 511 -1.14 -17.25 46.10
C GLN A 511 -0.82 -16.24 44.99
N ILE A 512 -0.67 -14.96 45.36
CA ILE A 512 -0.43 -13.85 44.42
C ILE A 512 0.65 -12.86 44.90
N GLY A 513 1.25 -13.06 46.08
CA GLY A 513 2.30 -12.20 46.60
C GLY A 513 3.71 -12.57 46.11
N THR A 514 4.74 -12.01 46.76
CA THR A 514 6.15 -12.18 46.37
C THR A 514 6.83 -13.41 46.96
N ASN A 515 6.21 -14.03 47.97
CA ASN A 515 6.82 -15.07 48.80
C ASN A 515 6.07 -16.41 48.70
N GLN A 516 5.46 -16.69 47.55
CA GLN A 516 4.60 -17.87 47.35
C GLN A 516 5.33 -19.19 47.61
N ALA A 517 6.57 -19.33 47.13
CA ALA A 517 7.40 -20.50 47.40
C ALA A 517 7.73 -20.67 48.90
N ASP A 518 7.54 -19.62 49.71
CA ASP A 518 7.73 -19.65 51.15
C ASP A 518 6.45 -20.11 51.90
N PHE A 519 5.30 -20.35 51.23
CA PHE A 519 4.08 -20.88 51.86
C PHE A 519 3.40 -21.98 51.01
N THR A 520 2.83 -23.00 51.66
CA THR A 520 2.10 -24.11 51.01
C THR A 520 0.66 -24.19 51.49
N LEU A 521 -0.30 -24.23 50.56
CA LEU A 521 -1.74 -24.26 50.84
C LEU A 521 -2.34 -25.67 50.80
N THR A 522 -3.39 -25.91 51.58
CA THR A 522 -4.33 -27.03 51.35
C THR A 522 -5.65 -26.53 50.76
N GLN A 523 -6.34 -27.40 50.03
CA GLN A 523 -7.61 -27.07 49.38
C GLN A 523 -8.80 -27.50 50.27
N PRO A 524 -9.85 -26.66 50.41
CA PRO A 524 -11.01 -26.95 51.24
C PRO A 524 -11.89 -28.04 50.61
N SER A 525 -12.61 -28.78 51.46
CA SER A 525 -13.62 -29.76 51.04
C SER A 525 -14.76 -29.82 52.07
N PRO A 526 -16.03 -29.69 51.67
CA PRO A 526 -16.52 -29.56 50.30
C PRO A 526 -16.25 -28.18 49.67
N THR A 527 -16.18 -28.12 48.34
CA THR A 527 -16.03 -26.85 47.57
C THR A 527 -17.37 -26.17 47.29
N THR A 528 -18.38 -26.38 48.13
CA THR A 528 -19.69 -25.71 48.02
C THR A 528 -20.27 -25.52 49.42
N ILE A 529 -20.64 -24.28 49.74
CA ILE A 529 -20.98 -23.83 51.09
C ILE A 529 -22.43 -23.32 51.06
N ALA A 530 -23.31 -23.90 51.87
CA ALA A 530 -24.69 -23.43 52.00
C ALA A 530 -24.75 -22.00 52.58
N ALA A 531 -25.87 -21.31 52.42
CA ALA A 531 -26.07 -19.99 53.03
C ALA A 531 -25.95 -20.09 54.56
N ALA A 532 -25.14 -19.22 55.17
CA ALA A 532 -24.75 -19.23 56.58
C ALA A 532 -23.95 -20.47 57.07
N ASP A 533 -23.26 -21.18 56.17
CA ASP A 533 -22.39 -22.33 56.48
C ASP A 533 -20.90 -22.00 56.22
N SER A 534 -19.99 -22.95 56.48
CA SER A 534 -18.53 -22.73 56.37
C SER A 534 -17.68 -23.99 56.06
N VAL A 535 -16.46 -23.78 55.55
CA VAL A 535 -15.45 -24.83 55.31
C VAL A 535 -14.06 -24.35 55.71
N SER A 536 -13.15 -25.25 56.09
CA SER A 536 -11.79 -24.91 56.52
C SER A 536 -10.70 -25.28 55.51
N PHE A 537 -9.57 -24.57 55.56
CA PHE A 537 -8.33 -24.87 54.83
C PHE A 537 -7.09 -24.57 55.69
N GLN A 538 -5.90 -24.92 55.22
CA GLN A 538 -4.64 -24.71 55.94
C GLN A 538 -3.59 -24.01 55.08
N ILE A 539 -2.66 -23.34 55.76
CA ILE A 539 -1.50 -22.68 55.17
C ILE A 539 -0.29 -23.08 55.99
N THR A 540 0.79 -23.49 55.32
CA THR A 540 2.10 -23.77 55.90
C THR A 540 3.10 -22.70 55.47
N PHE A 541 4.06 -22.33 56.30
CA PHE A 541 5.17 -21.42 56.00
C PHE A 541 6.50 -22.21 56.05
N ASP A 542 7.29 -22.20 54.98
CA ASP A 542 8.61 -22.83 54.82
C ASP A 542 9.57 -21.86 54.10
N PRO A 543 10.34 -21.00 54.82
CA PRO A 543 11.06 -19.91 54.19
C PRO A 543 12.21 -20.38 53.29
N THR A 544 12.27 -19.83 52.08
CA THR A 544 13.35 -20.08 51.11
C THR A 544 14.45 -19.01 51.10
N ALA A 545 14.33 -17.92 51.86
CA ALA A 545 15.42 -16.93 52.04
C ALA A 545 15.32 -16.18 53.39
N GLU A 546 16.40 -15.52 53.82
CA GLU A 546 16.46 -14.78 55.09
C GLU A 546 15.56 -13.53 55.11
N GLY A 547 15.08 -13.17 56.31
CA GLY A 547 14.32 -11.95 56.57
C GLY A 547 12.82 -12.13 56.37
N LEU A 548 12.08 -11.03 56.53
CA LEU A 548 10.62 -11.03 56.44
C LEU A 548 10.16 -11.57 55.07
N ARG A 549 9.18 -12.46 55.12
CA ARG A 549 8.51 -13.13 54.01
C ARG A 549 7.06 -12.64 54.01
N THR A 550 6.57 -12.12 52.89
CA THR A 550 5.23 -11.53 52.79
C THR A 550 4.53 -12.02 51.52
N ASP A 551 3.44 -12.75 51.67
CA ASP A 551 2.66 -13.31 50.57
C ASP A 551 1.20 -12.89 50.67
N ILE A 552 0.39 -13.17 49.64
CA ILE A 552 -1.03 -12.86 49.60
C ILE A 552 -1.78 -14.12 49.15
N VAL A 553 -2.70 -14.60 49.98
CA VAL A 553 -3.62 -15.70 49.68
C VAL A 553 -4.71 -15.19 48.73
N SER A 554 -5.20 -16.06 47.85
CA SER A 554 -6.21 -15.78 46.82
C SER A 554 -7.18 -16.95 46.73
N ILE A 555 -8.47 -16.73 47.05
CA ILE A 555 -9.52 -17.76 47.11
C ILE A 555 -10.53 -17.53 45.98
N ALA A 556 -10.38 -18.30 44.90
CA ALA A 556 -11.29 -18.31 43.76
C ALA A 556 -12.64 -18.97 44.11
N ASN A 557 -13.71 -18.20 43.91
CA ASN A 557 -15.09 -18.55 44.26
C ASN A 557 -16.08 -18.00 43.20
N ASP A 558 -17.39 -18.20 43.36
CA ASP A 558 -18.43 -17.71 42.44
C ASP A 558 -19.26 -16.53 42.98
N ASP A 559 -18.71 -15.82 43.97
CA ASP A 559 -19.09 -14.43 44.29
C ASP A 559 -18.50 -13.47 43.24
N VAL A 560 -19.18 -12.36 42.96
CA VAL A 560 -18.98 -11.60 41.71
C VAL A 560 -18.02 -10.42 41.81
N ASP A 561 -17.74 -9.93 43.01
CA ASP A 561 -16.79 -8.85 43.29
C ASP A 561 -15.71 -9.22 44.31
N GLU A 562 -15.90 -10.30 45.07
CA GLU A 562 -14.94 -10.85 46.03
C GLU A 562 -14.31 -12.17 45.51
N SER A 563 -14.20 -12.34 44.18
CA SER A 563 -13.50 -13.47 43.55
C SER A 563 -12.31 -13.00 42.68
N PRO A 564 -11.06 -13.38 43.03
CA PRO A 564 -10.67 -14.08 44.25
C PRO A 564 -10.75 -13.20 45.51
N PHE A 565 -11.11 -13.78 46.65
CA PHE A 565 -10.98 -13.12 47.95
C PHE A 565 -9.51 -13.17 48.36
N THR A 566 -8.93 -12.04 48.77
CA THR A 566 -7.48 -11.91 48.97
C THR A 566 -7.09 -11.35 50.34
N PHE A 567 -5.96 -11.81 50.90
CA PHE A 567 -5.39 -11.25 52.14
C PHE A 567 -3.91 -11.57 52.30
N ALA A 568 -3.16 -10.65 52.91
CA ALA A 568 -1.73 -10.81 53.17
C ALA A 568 -1.44 -11.77 54.34
N ILE A 569 -0.36 -12.55 54.20
CA ILE A 569 0.23 -13.43 55.22
C ILE A 569 1.74 -13.16 55.34
N THR A 570 2.33 -13.39 56.51
CA THR A 570 3.75 -13.10 56.75
C THR A 570 4.47 -14.14 57.60
N GLY A 571 5.80 -14.19 57.48
CA GLY A 571 6.70 -14.95 58.34
C GLY A 571 8.13 -14.40 58.22
N THR A 572 9.14 -15.05 58.80
CA THR A 572 10.56 -14.63 58.69
C THR A 572 11.49 -15.83 58.51
N GLY A 573 12.39 -15.79 57.52
CA GLY A 573 13.39 -16.83 57.27
C GLY A 573 14.80 -16.52 57.81
N THR A 574 15.71 -17.51 57.81
CA THR A 574 17.15 -17.35 58.16
C THR A 574 18.08 -18.25 57.31
N THR A 575 19.31 -17.78 57.02
CA THR A 575 20.15 -18.07 55.82
C THR A 575 20.54 -19.52 55.43
N CYS A 576 20.65 -19.75 54.11
CA CYS A 576 21.53 -20.73 53.41
C CYS A 576 22.86 -20.05 53.01
N SER A 577 23.98 -20.79 52.96
CA SER A 577 25.34 -20.26 52.75
C SER A 577 26.07 -20.90 51.55
N ILE A 578 26.80 -20.08 50.79
CA ILE A 578 27.57 -20.49 49.59
C ILE A 578 28.75 -21.40 49.99
N THR A 579 28.97 -22.46 49.21
CA THR A 579 30.09 -23.42 49.37
C THR A 579 30.86 -23.72 48.09
N ALA A 580 30.35 -23.35 46.91
CA ALA A 580 31.00 -23.59 45.62
C ALA A 580 32.21 -22.67 45.35
N THR A 581 33.12 -23.14 44.51
CA THR A 581 34.33 -22.46 44.05
C THR A 581 34.32 -22.25 42.51
N PRO A 582 35.19 -21.39 41.96
CA PRO A 582 35.19 -21.08 40.51
C PRO A 582 35.56 -22.25 39.59
N THR A 583 36.03 -23.37 40.13
CA THR A 583 36.44 -24.58 39.38
C THR A 583 35.49 -25.78 39.58
N ASP A 584 34.43 -25.62 40.38
CA ASP A 584 33.49 -26.71 40.62
C ASP A 584 32.52 -26.88 39.44
N LEU A 585 32.24 -28.15 39.11
CA LEU A 585 31.13 -28.55 38.26
C LEU A 585 29.83 -28.38 39.06
N LEU A 586 28.95 -27.48 38.61
CA LEU A 586 27.68 -27.19 39.28
C LEU A 586 26.56 -28.02 38.67
N THR A 587 26.03 -28.98 39.42
CA THR A 587 24.86 -29.75 39.00
C THR A 587 23.58 -29.08 39.51
N TRP A 588 22.61 -28.90 38.61
CA TRP A 588 21.29 -28.39 38.96
C TRP A 588 20.51 -29.41 39.82
N THR A 589 19.98 -28.96 40.95
CA THR A 589 19.10 -29.75 41.82
C THR A 589 17.66 -29.25 41.81
N GLY A 590 17.44 -27.95 41.53
CA GLY A 590 16.13 -27.30 41.63
C GLY A 590 15.54 -27.35 43.04
N ALA A 591 16.38 -27.51 44.07
CA ALA A 591 15.95 -27.84 45.43
C ALA A 591 15.13 -26.74 46.14
N LYS A 592 15.17 -25.50 45.64
CA LYS A 592 14.41 -24.35 46.18
C LYS A 592 13.35 -23.83 45.20
N ASN A 593 13.69 -23.65 43.92
CA ASN A 593 12.75 -23.24 42.85
C ASN A 593 13.40 -23.47 41.46
N ASN A 594 12.83 -22.87 40.41
CA ASN A 594 13.34 -22.94 39.04
C ASN A 594 14.37 -21.85 38.67
N VAL A 595 14.71 -20.91 39.56
CA VAL A 595 15.47 -19.70 39.20
C VAL A 595 16.97 -20.00 39.05
N TRP A 596 17.53 -19.76 37.86
CA TRP A 596 18.95 -20.03 37.54
C TRP A 596 19.94 -19.43 38.54
N ASN A 597 19.76 -18.15 38.91
CA ASN A 597 20.70 -17.38 39.72
C ASN A 597 20.49 -17.52 41.23
N GLU A 598 19.86 -18.62 41.66
CA GLU A 598 19.62 -18.94 43.06
C GLU A 598 20.64 -19.98 43.54
N ALA A 599 21.48 -19.62 44.52
CA ALA A 599 22.63 -20.43 44.91
C ALA A 599 22.25 -21.82 45.47
N CYS A 600 21.12 -21.92 46.17
CA CYS A 600 20.69 -23.16 46.81
C CYS A 600 19.93 -24.12 45.85
N ASN A 601 19.82 -23.78 44.54
CA ASN A 601 19.37 -24.68 43.47
C ASN A 601 20.51 -25.49 42.82
N TRP A 602 21.76 -25.25 43.20
CA TRP A 602 22.94 -25.92 42.66
C TRP A 602 23.63 -26.76 43.74
N THR A 603 24.36 -27.79 43.30
CA THR A 603 25.30 -28.53 44.15
C THR A 603 26.68 -28.58 43.50
N PRO A 604 27.77 -28.14 44.18
CA PRO A 604 27.79 -27.43 45.46
C PRO A 604 27.01 -26.09 45.45
N ILE A 605 26.70 -25.53 46.63
CA ILE A 605 25.82 -24.36 46.75
C ILE A 605 26.53 -23.12 46.21
N GLY A 606 26.02 -22.54 45.14
CA GLY A 606 26.60 -21.37 44.47
C GLY A 606 25.85 -21.01 43.19
N VAL A 607 26.16 -19.86 42.61
CA VAL A 607 25.61 -19.45 41.30
C VAL A 607 26.70 -19.64 40.24
N PRO A 608 26.39 -20.22 39.06
CA PRO A 608 27.36 -20.34 37.99
C PRO A 608 28.02 -19.02 37.60
N SER A 609 29.33 -19.11 37.37
CA SER A 609 30.16 -18.04 36.81
C SER A 609 30.80 -18.50 35.50
N ALA A 610 31.40 -17.58 34.74
CA ALA A 610 32.03 -17.86 33.44
C ALA A 610 33.15 -18.93 33.45
N THR A 611 33.59 -19.41 34.62
CA THR A 611 34.56 -20.53 34.75
C THR A 611 33.96 -21.84 35.24
N ASN A 612 32.69 -21.85 35.69
CA ASN A 612 32.01 -23.07 36.13
C ASN A 612 31.36 -23.78 34.95
N ASP A 613 31.68 -25.05 34.73
CA ASP A 613 30.86 -25.93 33.91
C ASP A 613 29.58 -26.30 34.66
N VAL A 614 28.46 -26.42 33.95
CA VAL A 614 27.16 -26.74 34.58
C VAL A 614 26.47 -27.93 33.93
N VAL A 615 25.78 -28.73 34.75
CA VAL A 615 25.01 -29.91 34.33
C VAL A 615 23.57 -29.79 34.77
N ILE A 616 22.64 -29.94 33.83
CA ILE A 616 21.20 -29.94 34.05
C ILE A 616 20.72 -31.38 33.92
N SER A 617 20.59 -32.04 35.08
CA SER A 617 20.16 -33.43 35.18
C SER A 617 18.64 -33.57 35.23
N SER A 618 18.14 -34.71 34.73
CA SER A 618 16.73 -35.05 34.71
C SER A 618 16.22 -35.56 36.06
N GLY A 619 14.90 -35.47 36.28
CA GLY A 619 14.26 -35.91 37.52
C GLY A 619 14.35 -34.92 38.69
N THR A 620 14.68 -33.65 38.43
CA THR A 620 14.56 -32.55 39.41
C THR A 620 13.11 -32.07 39.50
N LEU A 621 12.69 -31.56 40.67
CA LEU A 621 11.30 -31.10 40.88
C LEU A 621 11.01 -29.77 40.17
N ASN A 622 12.02 -28.90 40.08
CA ASN A 622 11.96 -27.61 39.42
C ASN A 622 13.01 -27.57 38.30
N GLU A 623 12.59 -27.57 37.04
CA GLU A 623 13.50 -27.47 35.89
C GLU A 623 14.01 -26.02 35.73
N PRO A 624 15.29 -25.80 35.34
CA PRO A 624 15.90 -24.48 35.36
C PRO A 624 15.27 -23.51 34.35
N THR A 625 15.04 -22.29 34.84
CA THR A 625 14.56 -21.12 34.09
C THR A 625 15.51 -19.94 34.30
N LEU A 626 16.09 -19.44 33.21
CA LEU A 626 17.03 -18.33 33.19
C LEU A 626 16.34 -17.06 32.69
N SER A 627 16.05 -16.13 33.61
CA SER A 627 15.35 -14.87 33.33
C SER A 627 16.21 -13.61 33.53
N VAL A 628 17.47 -13.76 33.95
CA VAL A 628 18.41 -12.64 34.19
C VAL A 628 19.30 -12.38 32.98
N ASN A 629 19.68 -11.12 32.75
CA ASN A 629 20.42 -10.70 31.56
C ASN A 629 21.96 -10.74 31.69
N ASN A 630 22.47 -11.37 32.75
CA ASN A 630 23.88 -11.39 33.15
C ASN A 630 24.35 -12.76 33.64
N ALA A 631 23.68 -13.85 33.25
CA ALA A 631 24.12 -15.20 33.60
C ALA A 631 25.32 -15.63 32.74
N SER A 632 26.27 -16.35 33.34
CA SER A 632 27.42 -16.90 32.62
C SER A 632 27.76 -18.31 33.12
N ALA A 633 28.28 -19.14 32.22
CA ALA A 633 28.91 -20.42 32.55
C ALA A 633 30.14 -20.62 31.64
N SER A 634 30.99 -21.59 31.98
CA SER A 634 32.02 -22.09 31.05
C SER A 634 31.34 -22.88 29.93
N THR A 635 30.66 -23.98 30.28
CA THR A 635 29.84 -24.80 29.39
C THR A 635 28.52 -25.23 30.03
N VAL A 636 27.55 -25.63 29.20
CA VAL A 636 26.26 -26.19 29.62
C VAL A 636 26.08 -27.60 29.05
N GLU A 637 25.72 -28.55 29.92
CA GLU A 637 25.26 -29.88 29.55
C GLU A 637 23.79 -30.06 29.96
N VAL A 638 22.88 -30.23 29.00
CA VAL A 638 21.47 -30.58 29.24
C VAL A 638 21.30 -32.08 29.01
N GLN A 639 21.00 -32.83 30.05
CA GLN A 639 20.96 -34.30 30.01
C GLN A 639 19.61 -34.84 29.51
N SER A 640 19.59 -36.13 29.15
CA SER A 640 18.40 -36.74 28.57
C SER A 640 17.24 -36.81 29.57
N GLY A 641 16.07 -36.34 29.12
CA GLY A 641 14.87 -36.18 29.94
C GLY A 641 14.87 -34.94 30.85
N ALA A 642 15.76 -33.97 30.64
CA ALA A 642 15.79 -32.70 31.37
C ALA A 642 15.43 -31.53 30.44
N THR A 643 14.65 -30.57 30.93
CA THR A 643 14.35 -29.32 30.23
C THR A 643 15.20 -28.17 30.76
N PHE A 644 15.56 -27.23 29.89
CA PHE A 644 16.16 -25.95 30.27
C PHE A 644 15.49 -24.80 29.51
N THR A 645 14.92 -23.84 30.26
CA THR A 645 14.27 -22.65 29.67
C THR A 645 15.16 -21.42 29.83
N ILE A 646 15.35 -20.68 28.74
CA ILE A 646 15.86 -19.31 28.76
C ILE A 646 14.66 -18.40 28.48
N ALA A 647 14.21 -17.66 29.49
CA ALA A 647 13.01 -16.83 29.39
C ALA A 647 13.28 -15.51 28.64
N THR A 648 12.21 -14.83 28.22
CA THR A 648 12.30 -13.51 27.59
C THR A 648 13.00 -12.50 28.51
N GLY A 649 14.02 -11.81 27.97
CA GLY A 649 14.91 -10.93 28.75
C GLY A 649 16.08 -11.64 29.43
N GLY A 650 16.04 -12.98 29.56
CA GLY A 650 17.18 -13.78 29.99
C GLY A 650 18.32 -13.74 28.97
N LYS A 651 19.56 -13.74 29.47
CA LYS A 651 20.78 -13.83 28.65
C LYS A 651 21.81 -14.72 29.32
N LEU A 652 22.31 -15.70 28.57
CA LEU A 652 23.38 -16.61 28.94
C LEU A 652 24.63 -16.33 28.10
N GLU A 653 25.78 -16.12 28.74
CA GLU A 653 27.08 -16.01 28.08
C GLU A 653 27.96 -17.23 28.38
N LEU A 654 28.48 -17.87 27.33
CA LEU A 654 29.34 -19.06 27.40
C LEU A 654 30.67 -18.80 26.66
N ASN A 655 31.80 -19.10 27.32
CA ASN A 655 33.14 -18.83 26.80
C ASN A 655 34.17 -19.93 27.14
N GLY A 656 33.71 -21.14 27.51
CA GLY A 656 34.54 -22.31 27.77
C GLY A 656 34.32 -23.45 26.76
N GLU A 657 34.97 -24.59 26.98
CA GLU A 657 34.78 -25.80 26.18
C GLU A 657 34.93 -27.06 27.06
N ARG A 658 34.13 -28.10 26.80
CA ARG A 658 34.15 -29.34 27.58
C ARG A 658 33.90 -30.56 26.69
N ALA A 659 34.70 -31.61 26.90
CA ALA A 659 34.47 -32.94 26.32
C ALA A 659 33.33 -33.62 27.10
N ILE A 660 32.20 -33.87 26.45
CA ILE A 660 31.00 -34.46 27.08
C ILE A 660 30.77 -35.88 26.56
N LEU A 661 30.62 -36.06 25.24
CA LEU A 661 30.57 -37.39 24.60
C LEU A 661 31.32 -37.38 23.27
N SER A 662 32.25 -38.33 23.11
CA SER A 662 33.24 -38.40 22.01
C SER A 662 34.23 -37.22 21.96
N ALA A 663 35.13 -37.22 20.97
CA ALA A 663 36.40 -36.46 21.00
C ALA A 663 36.30 -34.99 20.53
N LEU A 664 35.10 -34.39 20.51
CA LEU A 664 34.87 -32.99 20.14
C LEU A 664 34.35 -32.20 21.33
N ASN A 665 35.00 -31.09 21.65
CA ASN A 665 34.59 -30.25 22.77
C ASN A 665 33.40 -29.37 22.36
N SER A 666 32.39 -29.29 23.23
CA SER A 666 31.19 -28.45 23.01
C SER A 666 31.13 -27.32 24.03
N THR A 667 30.50 -26.21 23.65
CA THR A 667 30.23 -25.06 24.53
C THR A 667 28.86 -25.19 25.20
N PHE A 668 27.85 -25.53 24.39
CA PHE A 668 26.51 -25.93 24.80
C PHE A 668 26.25 -27.33 24.23
N TYR A 669 25.91 -28.29 25.08
CA TYR A 669 25.55 -29.65 24.68
C TYR A 669 24.12 -29.98 25.14
N ASN A 670 23.23 -30.26 24.20
CA ASN A 670 21.85 -30.63 24.47
C ASN A 670 21.55 -32.08 24.09
N ASN A 671 21.12 -32.86 25.08
CA ASN A 671 20.55 -34.20 24.91
C ASN A 671 19.15 -34.31 25.56
N GLY A 672 18.59 -33.18 26.01
CA GLY A 672 17.26 -33.04 26.63
C GLY A 672 16.35 -32.13 25.81
N THR A 673 15.69 -31.16 26.46
CA THR A 673 14.85 -30.15 25.81
C THR A 673 15.34 -28.76 26.17
N VAL A 674 15.48 -27.86 25.19
CA VAL A 674 15.86 -26.47 25.43
C VAL A 674 14.86 -25.52 24.78
N ASP A 675 14.27 -24.64 25.59
CA ASP A 675 13.33 -23.60 25.15
C ASP A 675 13.98 -22.22 25.31
N ASN A 676 14.49 -21.65 24.21
CA ASN A 676 15.08 -20.31 24.20
C ASN A 676 14.08 -19.25 23.71
N LYS A 677 13.67 -18.37 24.62
CA LYS A 677 12.91 -17.13 24.37
C LYS A 677 13.73 -15.87 24.71
N GLY A 678 14.98 -16.05 25.12
CA GLY A 678 15.95 -15.01 25.45
C GLY A 678 17.20 -15.13 24.58
N LYS A 679 18.37 -14.75 25.12
CA LYS A 679 19.61 -14.68 24.33
C LYS A 679 20.68 -15.66 24.82
N ILE A 680 21.17 -16.52 23.94
CA ILE A 680 22.35 -17.36 24.18
C ILE A 680 23.51 -16.79 23.37
N VAL A 681 24.64 -16.53 24.03
CA VAL A 681 25.85 -15.94 23.44
C VAL A 681 27.01 -16.89 23.69
N MET A 682 27.56 -17.46 22.62
CA MET A 682 28.70 -18.38 22.65
C MET A 682 29.91 -17.74 21.96
N GLY A 683 31.04 -17.66 22.66
CA GLY A 683 32.33 -17.26 22.07
C GLY A 683 32.46 -15.79 21.67
N ASN A 684 31.74 -14.88 22.34
CA ASN A 684 31.81 -13.44 22.04
C ASN A 684 33.09 -12.76 22.55
N ILE A 685 33.87 -13.40 23.43
CA ILE A 685 35.11 -12.83 24.02
C ILE A 685 36.33 -13.70 23.71
N ASN A 686 36.22 -15.02 23.90
CA ASN A 686 37.31 -15.99 23.71
C ASN A 686 37.02 -16.95 22.55
N ALA A 687 38.06 -17.63 22.09
CA ALA A 687 37.90 -18.87 21.34
C ALA A 687 37.14 -19.89 22.18
N ILE A 688 36.11 -20.48 21.58
CA ILE A 688 35.38 -21.64 22.09
C ILE A 688 35.69 -22.85 21.22
N GLY A 689 35.37 -24.05 21.72
CA GLY A 689 35.98 -25.30 21.29
C GLY A 689 35.67 -25.78 19.87
N SER A 690 35.58 -27.10 19.69
CA SER A 690 35.22 -27.69 18.40
C SER A 690 33.83 -27.25 17.95
N ILE A 691 32.86 -27.24 18.87
CA ILE A 691 31.45 -26.96 18.60
C ILE A 691 30.95 -25.87 19.53
N GLY A 692 30.21 -24.90 18.97
CA GLY A 692 29.40 -23.97 19.76
C GLY A 692 28.24 -24.72 20.43
N LEU A 693 27.18 -24.98 19.66
CA LEU A 693 25.99 -25.68 20.13
C LEU A 693 25.90 -27.08 19.48
N SER A 694 25.97 -28.14 20.27
CA SER A 694 25.74 -29.53 19.84
C SER A 694 24.37 -30.00 20.32
N ASN A 695 23.44 -30.29 19.41
CA ASN A 695 22.08 -30.74 19.69
C ASN A 695 21.86 -32.19 19.24
N HIS A 696 21.43 -33.03 20.18
CA HIS A 696 21.11 -34.45 19.98
C HIS A 696 19.67 -34.82 20.39
N SER A 697 18.88 -33.82 20.77
CA SER A 697 17.47 -33.98 21.15
C SER A 697 16.69 -32.74 20.71
N THR A 698 15.85 -32.12 21.54
CA THR A 698 14.96 -31.02 21.12
C THR A 698 15.52 -29.66 21.51
N PHE A 699 15.73 -28.78 20.53
CA PHE A 699 16.09 -27.38 20.75
C PHE A 699 15.09 -26.47 20.04
N ASN A 700 14.44 -25.58 20.80
CA ASN A 700 13.43 -24.64 20.33
C ASN A 700 13.92 -23.20 20.53
N ASN A 701 14.34 -22.52 19.47
CA ASN A 701 14.57 -21.07 19.48
C ASN A 701 13.26 -20.37 19.14
N ILE A 702 12.46 -20.11 20.18
CA ILE A 702 11.07 -19.62 20.10
C ILE A 702 11.07 -18.10 19.85
N SER A 703 10.00 -17.57 19.24
CA SER A 703 9.85 -16.14 18.93
C SER A 703 10.30 -15.21 20.07
N GLY A 704 11.16 -14.24 19.73
CA GLY A 704 11.87 -13.37 20.68
C GLY A 704 13.27 -13.86 21.08
N GLY A 705 13.60 -15.12 20.79
CA GLY A 705 14.92 -15.72 21.06
C GLY A 705 16.04 -15.27 20.11
N GLU A 706 17.27 -15.26 20.60
CA GLU A 706 18.49 -15.06 19.81
C GLU A 706 19.58 -16.06 20.21
N VAL A 707 20.16 -16.77 19.24
CA VAL A 707 21.35 -17.60 19.41
C VAL A 707 22.49 -16.99 18.61
N LEU A 708 23.57 -16.57 19.29
CA LEU A 708 24.77 -16.01 18.68
C LEU A 708 25.95 -16.94 18.93
N VAL A 709 26.66 -17.30 17.86
CA VAL A 709 27.90 -18.10 17.91
C VAL A 709 29.03 -17.36 17.17
N ASP A 710 30.12 -17.08 17.87
CA ASP A 710 31.38 -16.55 17.31
C ASP A 710 32.56 -17.40 17.80
N ASN A 711 33.72 -17.30 17.14
CA ASN A 711 35.01 -17.91 17.54
C ASN A 711 35.01 -19.44 17.80
N THR A 712 34.20 -20.23 17.10
CA THR A 712 34.33 -21.71 17.09
C THR A 712 35.46 -22.19 16.17
N THR A 713 36.02 -23.38 16.46
CA THR A 713 37.12 -23.95 15.66
C THR A 713 36.68 -24.92 14.56
N LEU A 714 35.52 -25.59 14.66
CA LEU A 714 35.05 -26.54 13.64
C LEU A 714 33.60 -26.29 13.20
N ILE A 715 32.64 -26.24 14.15
CA ILE A 715 31.20 -26.08 13.85
C ILE A 715 30.58 -24.99 14.73
N GLY A 716 29.78 -24.09 14.16
CA GLY A 716 28.94 -23.16 14.92
C GLY A 716 27.80 -23.86 15.67
N ILE A 717 26.88 -24.47 14.90
CA ILE A 717 25.78 -25.30 15.41
C ILE A 717 25.84 -26.69 14.74
N PHE A 718 25.90 -27.75 15.54
CA PHE A 718 25.81 -29.14 15.11
C PHE A 718 24.49 -29.74 15.60
N ASN A 719 23.58 -30.05 14.69
CA ASN A 719 22.38 -30.84 14.97
C ASN A 719 22.63 -32.26 14.47
N SER A 720 22.63 -33.25 15.37
CA SER A 720 22.93 -34.64 15.04
C SER A 720 22.01 -35.60 15.77
N ARG A 721 21.12 -36.28 15.03
CA ARG A 721 19.96 -37.07 15.53
C ARG A 721 18.92 -36.28 16.34
N GLY A 722 19.03 -34.95 16.42
CA GLY A 722 18.09 -34.07 17.11
C GLY A 722 16.99 -33.48 16.23
N ASN A 723 16.07 -32.76 16.88
CA ASN A 723 15.11 -31.84 16.28
C ASN A 723 15.48 -30.41 16.70
N PHE A 724 15.76 -29.53 15.74
CA PHE A 724 16.01 -28.11 15.99
C PHE A 724 14.91 -27.29 15.34
N ASN A 725 14.18 -26.49 16.12
CA ASN A 725 13.10 -25.63 15.67
C ASN A 725 13.50 -24.16 15.89
N ASN A 726 13.39 -23.32 14.86
CA ASN A 726 13.78 -21.92 14.90
C ASN A 726 12.65 -21.00 14.41
N GLU A 727 12.07 -20.22 15.32
CA GLU A 727 11.03 -19.19 15.11
C GLU A 727 11.57 -17.78 15.36
N ALA A 728 12.89 -17.66 15.57
CA ALA A 728 13.56 -16.44 15.95
C ALA A 728 14.98 -16.37 15.37
N LYS A 729 15.90 -15.63 16.01
CA LYS A 729 17.17 -15.26 15.39
C LYS A 729 18.29 -16.24 15.71
N ILE A 730 19.02 -16.66 14.68
CA ILE A 730 20.30 -17.36 14.77
C ILE A 730 21.34 -16.54 14.01
N THR A 731 22.53 -16.35 14.59
CA THR A 731 23.61 -15.61 13.94
C THR A 731 24.96 -16.26 14.24
N ILE A 732 25.70 -16.60 13.19
CA ILE A 732 26.98 -17.32 13.27
C ILE A 732 28.06 -16.51 12.55
N GLY A 733 29.18 -16.26 13.23
CA GLY A 733 30.32 -15.50 12.71
C GLY A 733 30.06 -14.01 12.49
N ALA A 734 29.23 -13.39 13.35
CA ALA A 734 28.87 -11.98 13.28
C ALA A 734 30.06 -11.03 13.49
N ASN A 735 30.99 -11.42 14.38
CA ASN A 735 32.13 -10.61 14.78
C ASN A 735 33.46 -11.27 14.35
N SER A 736 33.54 -12.60 14.45
CA SER A 736 34.74 -13.40 14.31
C SER A 736 34.58 -14.58 13.34
N HIS A 737 35.70 -15.21 12.96
CA HIS A 737 35.67 -16.48 12.24
C HIS A 737 35.03 -17.58 13.10
N SER A 738 34.18 -18.42 12.51
CA SER A 738 33.44 -19.48 13.19
C SER A 738 33.54 -20.83 12.46
N GLY A 739 34.74 -21.41 12.49
CA GLY A 739 35.02 -22.77 12.03
C GLY A 739 34.84 -23.07 10.53
N THR A 740 34.95 -24.35 10.22
CA THR A 740 34.74 -24.93 8.87
C THR A 740 33.25 -24.97 8.49
N PHE A 741 32.33 -25.07 9.46
CA PHE A 741 30.90 -25.15 9.19
C PHE A 741 30.13 -24.18 10.09
N GLY A 742 29.26 -23.34 9.52
CA GLY A 742 28.33 -22.53 10.30
C GLY A 742 27.30 -23.40 11.00
N LEU A 743 26.51 -24.12 10.21
CA LEU A 743 25.48 -25.04 10.67
C LEU A 743 25.66 -26.40 9.99
N THR A 744 25.78 -27.47 10.77
CA THR A 744 25.79 -28.86 10.28
C THR A 744 24.56 -29.59 10.80
N ASN A 745 23.82 -30.27 9.91
CA ASN A 745 22.61 -31.05 10.18
C ASN A 745 22.84 -32.49 9.67
N ASP A 746 22.74 -33.48 10.55
CA ASP A 746 23.30 -34.84 10.41
C ASP A 746 22.35 -35.90 11.01
N GLU A 747 21.84 -36.83 10.20
CA GLU A 747 20.78 -37.79 10.59
C GLU A 747 19.57 -37.13 11.35
N SER A 748 19.26 -35.86 11.07
CA SER A 748 18.42 -35.00 11.94
C SER A 748 17.45 -34.07 11.19
N THR A 749 16.51 -33.44 11.92
CA THR A 749 15.58 -32.45 11.37
C THR A 749 15.91 -31.04 11.87
N PHE A 750 16.02 -30.07 10.95
CA PHE A 750 16.12 -28.65 11.25
C PHE A 750 14.96 -27.89 10.58
N ASN A 751 14.13 -27.23 11.39
CA ASN A 751 12.99 -26.43 10.94
C ASN A 751 13.24 -24.95 11.18
N ASN A 752 13.38 -24.15 10.12
CA ASN A 752 13.36 -22.69 10.20
C ASN A 752 11.90 -22.22 9.97
N ASN A 753 11.13 -22.24 11.05
CA ASN A 753 9.71 -21.91 11.11
C ASN A 753 9.45 -20.41 10.81
N PRO A 754 8.20 -20.00 10.53
CA PRO A 754 7.84 -18.59 10.37
C PRO A 754 8.33 -17.71 11.52
N GLY A 755 8.95 -16.58 11.20
CA GLY A 755 9.65 -15.72 12.16
C GLY A 755 11.16 -15.99 12.29
N GLY A 756 11.61 -17.18 11.86
CA GLY A 756 13.02 -17.59 11.88
C GLY A 756 13.91 -16.75 10.95
N GLU A 757 15.02 -16.25 11.49
CA GLU A 757 16.10 -15.60 10.72
C GLU A 757 17.44 -16.26 11.04
N ILE A 758 18.07 -16.89 10.04
CA ILE A 758 19.40 -17.48 10.16
C ILE A 758 20.38 -16.64 9.35
N THR A 759 21.38 -16.05 10.02
CA THR A 759 22.49 -15.33 9.37
C THR A 759 23.81 -16.08 9.61
N ILE A 760 24.57 -16.35 8.54
CA ILE A 760 25.89 -17.01 8.62
C ILE A 760 26.91 -16.21 7.81
N ASP A 761 27.96 -15.73 8.48
CA ASP A 761 29.11 -15.02 7.90
C ASP A 761 30.42 -15.65 8.42
N ARG A 762 31.55 -15.38 7.75
CA ARG A 762 32.91 -15.76 8.22
C ARG A 762 33.11 -17.24 8.58
N THR A 763 32.54 -18.17 7.82
CA THR A 763 32.82 -19.62 7.94
C THR A 763 33.54 -20.14 6.70
N GLU A 764 34.03 -21.39 6.71
CA GLU A 764 34.46 -22.02 5.45
C GLU A 764 33.22 -22.36 4.59
N ASN A 765 32.30 -23.15 5.15
CA ASN A 765 31.02 -23.56 4.58
C ASN A 765 29.86 -23.00 5.44
N GLY A 766 28.75 -22.60 4.82
CA GLY A 766 27.62 -21.98 5.52
C GLY A 766 26.74 -23.00 6.23
N ILE A 767 25.93 -23.72 5.45
CA ILE A 767 25.09 -24.84 5.91
C ILE A 767 25.57 -26.14 5.27
N SER A 768 25.72 -27.19 6.07
CA SER A 768 26.03 -28.57 5.66
C SER A 768 24.89 -29.50 6.08
N ASN A 769 24.26 -30.20 5.15
CA ASN A 769 23.15 -31.12 5.39
C ASN A 769 23.54 -32.52 4.87
N VAL A 770 23.67 -33.49 5.76
CA VAL A 770 24.35 -34.78 5.52
C VAL A 770 23.63 -35.98 6.12
N GLU A 771 23.95 -37.17 5.60
CA GLU A 771 23.49 -38.48 6.06
C GLU A 771 21.96 -38.58 6.27
N GLY A 772 21.20 -38.28 5.22
CA GLY A 772 19.74 -38.37 5.20
C GLY A 772 18.99 -37.25 5.94
N ALA A 773 19.71 -36.25 6.48
CA ALA A 773 19.11 -35.19 7.27
C ALA A 773 18.18 -34.26 6.47
N ILE A 774 17.23 -33.64 7.16
CA ILE A 774 16.16 -32.82 6.59
C ILE A 774 16.31 -31.38 7.08
N ILE A 775 16.40 -30.42 6.16
CA ILE A 775 16.20 -28.99 6.43
C ILE A 775 14.88 -28.55 5.80
N SER A 776 14.07 -27.87 6.59
CA SER A 776 12.77 -27.30 6.20
C SER A 776 12.79 -25.79 6.47
N ASN A 777 12.81 -24.97 5.42
CA ASN A 777 12.84 -23.51 5.55
C ASN A 777 11.49 -22.88 5.18
N ASN A 778 10.84 -22.27 6.16
CA ASN A 778 9.60 -21.50 6.02
C ASN A 778 9.80 -20.00 6.29
N ALA A 779 11.05 -19.55 6.46
CA ALA A 779 11.40 -18.17 6.77
C ALA A 779 12.76 -17.78 6.17
N LYS A 780 13.56 -16.94 6.84
CA LYS A 780 14.74 -16.30 6.23
C LYS A 780 16.04 -17.05 6.55
N ILE A 781 16.82 -17.32 5.52
CA ILE A 781 18.23 -17.75 5.59
C ILE A 781 19.07 -16.74 4.79
N THR A 782 20.20 -16.32 5.33
CA THR A 782 21.09 -15.32 4.72
C THR A 782 22.54 -15.68 4.99
N ILE A 783 23.32 -15.84 3.92
CA ILE A 783 24.68 -16.37 3.99
C ILE A 783 25.65 -15.43 3.26
N GLY A 784 26.73 -15.02 3.94
CA GLY A 784 27.79 -14.17 3.39
C GLY A 784 27.39 -12.72 3.14
N ALA A 785 26.35 -12.22 3.81
CA ALA A 785 25.81 -10.87 3.63
C ALA A 785 26.75 -9.75 4.14
N ASN A 786 27.58 -10.04 5.14
CA ASN A 786 28.52 -9.09 5.74
C ASN A 786 29.99 -9.46 5.50
N SER A 787 30.32 -10.75 5.35
CA SER A 787 31.70 -11.22 5.19
C SER A 787 31.78 -12.56 4.47
N PRO A 788 32.87 -12.82 3.70
CA PRO A 788 32.94 -13.96 2.80
C PRO A 788 32.98 -15.32 3.50
N LEU A 789 32.54 -16.34 2.76
CA LEU A 789 32.73 -17.75 3.06
C LEU A 789 33.76 -18.35 2.10
N GLN A 790 34.55 -19.33 2.55
CA GLN A 790 35.68 -19.83 1.75
C GLN A 790 35.28 -20.81 0.62
N THR A 791 34.18 -21.56 0.78
CA THR A 791 33.80 -22.63 -0.16
C THR A 791 32.33 -22.53 -0.59
N SER A 792 31.39 -23.01 0.22
CA SER A 792 29.99 -23.24 -0.16
C SER A 792 29.01 -22.51 0.75
N GLY A 793 27.95 -21.92 0.20
CA GLY A 793 26.86 -21.33 0.97
C GLY A 793 25.98 -22.41 1.61
N ILE A 794 25.37 -23.26 0.77
CA ILE A 794 24.65 -24.47 1.19
C ILE A 794 25.32 -25.69 0.53
N ASP A 795 25.56 -26.73 1.31
CA ASP A 795 26.12 -28.01 0.90
C ASP A 795 25.20 -29.15 1.37
N ASN A 796 24.57 -29.85 0.43
CA ASN A 796 23.53 -30.86 0.68
C ASN A 796 23.95 -32.20 0.06
N ARG A 797 24.32 -33.18 0.90
CA ARG A 797 24.99 -34.43 0.46
C ARG A 797 24.43 -35.67 1.14
N TYR A 798 24.82 -36.84 0.63
CA TYR A 798 24.59 -38.15 1.24
C TYR A 798 23.10 -38.42 1.55
N ASN A 799 22.27 -38.35 0.51
CA ASN A 799 20.82 -38.67 0.54
C ASN A 799 19.96 -37.69 1.37
N SER A 800 20.45 -36.47 1.60
CA SER A 800 19.77 -35.47 2.44
C SER A 800 18.76 -34.60 1.69
N TYR A 801 17.83 -33.98 2.42
CA TYR A 801 16.68 -33.25 1.86
C TYR A 801 16.72 -31.79 2.30
N PHE A 802 16.88 -30.87 1.36
CA PHE A 802 16.78 -29.44 1.62
C PHE A 802 15.51 -28.88 0.97
N ASN A 803 14.55 -28.45 1.78
CA ASN A 803 13.26 -27.93 1.34
C ASN A 803 13.13 -26.44 1.66
N ASN A 804 13.16 -25.58 0.64
CA ASN A 804 12.80 -24.18 0.78
C ASN A 804 11.32 -24.02 0.49
N ASN A 805 10.48 -24.02 1.52
CA ASN A 805 9.02 -23.98 1.41
C ASN A 805 8.53 -22.60 0.93
N ALA A 806 7.22 -22.45 0.65
CA ALA A 806 6.68 -21.27 -0.06
C ALA A 806 7.01 -19.90 0.57
N ASN A 807 7.09 -19.83 1.91
CA ASN A 807 7.46 -18.61 2.65
C ASN A 807 8.99 -18.48 2.87
N GLY A 808 9.76 -19.49 2.47
CA GLY A 808 11.21 -19.56 2.62
C GLY A 808 11.94 -18.62 1.68
N ILE A 809 12.81 -17.78 2.24
CA ILE A 809 13.67 -16.84 1.53
C ILE A 809 15.12 -17.19 1.84
N ILE A 810 15.92 -17.43 0.80
CA ILE A 810 17.34 -17.74 0.91
C ILE A 810 18.14 -16.70 0.10
N THR A 811 19.07 -16.01 0.75
CA THR A 811 20.02 -15.10 0.10
C THR A 811 21.44 -15.59 0.31
N ILE A 812 22.24 -15.74 -0.75
CA ILE A 812 23.64 -16.20 -0.68
C ILE A 812 24.55 -15.25 -1.47
N ASP A 813 25.51 -14.64 -0.79
CA ASP A 813 26.54 -13.76 -1.35
C ASP A 813 27.94 -14.24 -0.90
N ARG A 814 29.00 -13.75 -1.57
CA ARG A 814 30.42 -13.85 -1.10
C ARG A 814 30.97 -15.25 -0.79
N THR A 815 30.47 -16.32 -1.41
CA THR A 815 31.05 -17.66 -1.24
C THR A 815 32.23 -17.89 -2.19
N GLY A 816 33.30 -18.55 -1.75
CA GLY A 816 34.54 -18.68 -2.54
C GLY A 816 34.49 -19.67 -3.71
N GLN A 817 33.57 -20.64 -3.71
CA GLN A 817 33.42 -21.62 -4.80
C GLN A 817 31.98 -21.78 -5.30
N LYS A 818 31.00 -21.91 -4.39
CA LYS A 818 29.64 -22.35 -4.72
C LYS A 818 28.58 -21.59 -3.94
N GLY A 819 27.48 -21.17 -4.57
CA GLY A 819 26.30 -20.72 -3.84
C GLY A 819 25.61 -21.90 -3.16
N ILE A 820 25.07 -22.81 -3.96
CA ILE A 820 24.49 -24.09 -3.52
C ILE A 820 25.24 -25.26 -4.17
N TRP A 821 25.58 -26.29 -3.39
CA TRP A 821 26.01 -27.60 -3.87
C TRP A 821 25.01 -28.67 -3.43
N ASN A 822 24.40 -29.36 -4.39
CA ASN A 822 23.52 -30.50 -4.15
C ASN A 822 24.17 -31.75 -4.73
N ALA A 823 24.61 -32.70 -3.89
CA ALA A 823 25.42 -33.84 -4.30
C ALA A 823 24.66 -35.19 -4.26
N LEU A 824 25.25 -36.19 -4.91
CA LEU A 824 24.71 -37.52 -5.19
C LEU A 824 23.77 -38.09 -4.10
N GLY A 825 22.58 -38.50 -4.52
CA GLY A 825 21.53 -39.12 -3.69
C GLY A 825 20.59 -38.11 -3.02
N SER A 826 21.03 -36.87 -2.85
CA SER A 826 20.33 -35.82 -2.10
C SER A 826 19.27 -35.10 -2.96
N SER A 827 18.42 -34.30 -2.35
CA SER A 827 17.47 -33.44 -3.07
C SER A 827 17.45 -32.01 -2.54
N PHE A 828 17.34 -31.05 -3.46
CA PHE A 828 17.06 -29.65 -3.17
C PHE A 828 15.75 -29.26 -3.85
N THR A 829 14.75 -28.88 -3.06
CA THR A 829 13.40 -28.54 -3.53
C THR A 829 13.05 -27.11 -3.12
N ASN A 830 12.79 -26.25 -4.11
CA ASN A 830 12.37 -24.88 -3.91
C ASN A 830 10.88 -24.72 -4.25
N TYR A 831 10.11 -24.23 -3.27
CA TYR A 831 8.75 -23.69 -3.40
C TYR A 831 8.71 -22.18 -3.14
N GLY A 832 9.73 -21.63 -2.46
CA GLY A 832 9.84 -20.22 -2.10
C GLY A 832 10.81 -19.44 -2.99
N LYS A 833 11.59 -18.55 -2.39
CA LYS A 833 12.56 -17.68 -3.08
C LYS A 833 14.01 -18.01 -2.72
N VAL A 834 14.87 -18.07 -3.73
CA VAL A 834 16.32 -18.23 -3.60
C VAL A 834 17.02 -17.20 -4.50
N THR A 835 17.84 -16.34 -3.91
CA THR A 835 18.64 -15.34 -4.63
C THR A 835 20.12 -15.53 -4.34
N ILE A 836 20.95 -15.56 -5.38
CA ILE A 836 22.39 -15.83 -5.29
C ILE A 836 23.17 -14.76 -6.04
N GLY A 837 24.15 -14.16 -5.37
CA GLY A 837 25.06 -13.17 -5.94
C GLY A 837 24.45 -11.78 -6.16
N GLU A 838 23.39 -11.42 -5.44
CA GLU A 838 22.69 -10.14 -5.58
C GLU A 838 23.57 -8.96 -5.14
N ASN A 839 24.13 -9.02 -3.93
CA ASN A 839 24.93 -7.93 -3.38
C ASN A 839 26.40 -8.05 -3.77
N ALA A 840 26.96 -9.27 -3.75
CA ALA A 840 28.36 -9.53 -4.06
C ALA A 840 28.55 -10.88 -4.78
N PRO A 841 29.57 -11.02 -5.66
CA PRO A 841 29.77 -12.26 -6.40
C PRO A 841 29.96 -13.46 -5.46
N VAL A 842 29.39 -14.59 -5.87
CA VAL A 842 29.78 -15.93 -5.42
C VAL A 842 30.89 -16.47 -6.33
N GLY A 843 31.44 -17.64 -5.99
CA GLY A 843 32.41 -18.35 -6.79
C GLY A 843 31.85 -18.89 -8.11
N ILE A 844 32.62 -19.78 -8.76
CA ILE A 844 32.40 -20.24 -10.14
C ILE A 844 30.95 -20.66 -10.43
N ASN A 845 30.29 -21.37 -9.51
CA ASN A 845 28.92 -21.82 -9.69
C ASN A 845 27.98 -21.18 -8.64
N GLY A 846 26.96 -20.43 -9.08
CA GLY A 846 25.85 -20.05 -8.21
C GLY A 846 25.08 -21.28 -7.72
N VAL A 847 24.84 -22.26 -8.60
CA VAL A 847 24.33 -23.58 -8.25
C VAL A 847 25.15 -24.66 -8.94
N GLN A 848 25.64 -25.64 -8.17
CA GLN A 848 26.16 -26.89 -8.71
C GLN A 848 25.25 -28.05 -8.28
N ASN A 849 24.42 -28.51 -9.21
CA ASN A 849 23.57 -29.68 -9.02
C ASN A 849 24.25 -30.95 -9.55
N GLY A 850 24.38 -31.95 -8.68
CA GLY A 850 24.79 -33.32 -8.97
C GLY A 850 23.86 -34.34 -8.29
N SER A 851 22.58 -34.01 -8.19
CA SER A 851 21.49 -34.90 -7.75
C SER A 851 20.12 -34.34 -8.19
N THR A 852 19.03 -34.60 -7.47
CA THR A 852 17.70 -34.07 -7.80
C THR A 852 17.58 -32.59 -7.41
N PHE A 853 17.29 -31.71 -8.37
CA PHE A 853 16.97 -30.30 -8.12
C PHE A 853 15.59 -29.95 -8.69
N ILE A 854 14.71 -29.37 -7.86
CA ILE A 854 13.34 -29.02 -8.23
C ILE A 854 13.08 -27.56 -7.89
N ASN A 855 12.70 -26.76 -8.89
CA ASN A 855 12.12 -25.44 -8.70
C ASN A 855 10.62 -25.51 -9.04
N SER A 856 9.79 -25.66 -8.01
CA SER A 856 8.35 -25.93 -8.12
C SER A 856 7.55 -24.75 -8.68
N GLN A 857 6.28 -24.98 -8.97
CA GLN A 857 5.31 -23.92 -9.32
C GLN A 857 5.37 -22.76 -8.31
N CYS A 858 5.28 -21.52 -8.79
CA CYS A 858 5.42 -20.28 -8.01
C CYS A 858 6.79 -20.02 -7.35
N ALA A 859 7.74 -20.96 -7.42
CA ALA A 859 9.07 -20.80 -6.82
C ALA A 859 9.98 -19.92 -7.70
N GLU A 860 10.84 -19.12 -7.06
CA GLU A 860 11.78 -18.23 -7.73
C GLU A 860 13.23 -18.58 -7.35
N LEU A 861 14.08 -18.75 -8.36
CA LEU A 861 15.52 -18.94 -8.22
C LEU A 861 16.25 -17.94 -9.13
N LYS A 862 16.94 -16.97 -8.53
CA LYS A 862 17.69 -15.91 -9.23
C LYS A 862 19.19 -16.05 -8.95
N LEU A 863 19.95 -16.57 -9.91
CA LEU A 863 21.41 -16.46 -9.93
C LEU A 863 21.74 -15.14 -10.64
N ILE A 864 21.92 -14.08 -9.85
CA ILE A 864 22.29 -12.75 -10.35
C ILE A 864 23.75 -12.73 -10.81
N ARG A 865 24.61 -13.52 -10.13
CA ARG A 865 26.00 -13.82 -10.48
C ARG A 865 26.34 -15.27 -10.15
N GLY A 866 27.20 -15.90 -10.96
CA GLY A 866 27.66 -17.29 -10.83
C GLY A 866 26.87 -18.26 -11.72
N ASP A 867 27.56 -19.27 -12.27
CA ASP A 867 26.97 -20.21 -13.24
C ASP A 867 25.99 -21.22 -12.60
N PHE A 868 25.04 -21.72 -13.38
CA PHE A 868 24.27 -22.93 -13.06
C PHE A 868 24.93 -24.14 -13.72
N LEU A 869 25.50 -25.06 -12.95
CA LEU A 869 26.06 -26.32 -13.42
C LEU A 869 25.14 -27.49 -13.03
N ASN A 870 24.51 -28.12 -14.03
CA ASN A 870 23.76 -29.37 -13.87
C ASN A 870 24.63 -30.54 -14.36
N SER A 871 25.26 -31.28 -13.44
CA SER A 871 26.23 -32.33 -13.76
C SER A 871 25.61 -33.57 -14.42
N ALA A 872 26.46 -34.31 -15.15
CA ALA A 872 26.05 -35.51 -15.88
C ALA A 872 25.31 -36.54 -15.02
N THR A 873 24.37 -37.26 -15.64
CA THR A 873 23.42 -38.25 -15.07
C THR A 873 22.31 -37.72 -14.14
N TYR A 874 22.27 -36.42 -13.81
CA TYR A 874 21.27 -35.87 -12.89
C TYR A 874 20.19 -35.00 -13.54
N SER A 875 19.12 -34.72 -12.80
CA SER A 875 17.93 -34.01 -13.27
C SER A 875 17.66 -32.71 -12.50
N THR A 876 17.51 -31.63 -13.26
CA THR A 876 16.85 -30.39 -12.82
C THR A 876 15.46 -30.32 -13.43
N SER A 877 14.45 -29.98 -12.63
CA SER A 877 13.09 -29.65 -13.10
C SER A 877 12.72 -28.24 -12.66
N ASN A 878 12.11 -27.46 -13.56
CA ASN A 878 11.60 -26.13 -13.29
C ASN A 878 10.14 -25.99 -13.74
N ALA A 879 9.22 -25.84 -12.79
CA ALA A 879 7.83 -25.42 -13.02
C ALA A 879 7.55 -23.99 -12.51
N GLY A 880 8.53 -23.36 -11.83
CA GLY A 880 8.49 -21.97 -11.38
C GLY A 880 9.26 -21.04 -12.33
N TYR A 881 10.00 -20.09 -11.75
CA TYR A 881 10.88 -19.17 -12.46
C TYR A 881 12.36 -19.39 -12.07
N ILE A 882 13.22 -19.61 -13.08
CA ILE A 882 14.68 -19.59 -12.94
C ILE A 882 15.27 -18.45 -13.79
N LEU A 883 16.15 -17.66 -13.18
CA LEU A 883 17.07 -16.73 -13.83
C LEU A 883 18.52 -17.15 -13.58
N VAL A 884 19.31 -17.22 -14.64
CA VAL A 884 20.77 -17.38 -14.61
C VAL A 884 21.40 -16.27 -15.44
N SER A 885 21.89 -15.20 -14.82
CA SER A 885 22.49 -14.08 -15.58
C SER A 885 23.71 -14.52 -16.41
N ASP A 886 24.52 -15.43 -15.85
CA ASP A 886 25.74 -15.96 -16.46
C ASP A 886 25.46 -17.24 -17.28
N SER A 887 26.22 -18.33 -17.09
CA SER A 887 26.12 -19.55 -17.91
C SER A 887 25.24 -20.63 -17.29
N LEU A 888 24.42 -21.29 -18.12
CA LEU A 888 23.72 -22.53 -17.79
C LEU A 888 24.45 -23.71 -18.47
N LYS A 889 25.27 -24.43 -17.71
CA LYS A 889 26.06 -25.58 -18.15
C LYS A 889 25.29 -26.87 -17.86
N ASN A 890 24.68 -27.47 -18.87
CA ASN A 890 23.80 -28.63 -18.70
C ASN A 890 24.44 -29.94 -19.20
N GLU A 891 25.12 -30.68 -18.33
CA GLU A 891 25.68 -32.01 -18.62
C GLU A 891 24.65 -33.15 -18.38
N GLY A 892 23.66 -32.90 -17.54
CA GLY A 892 22.56 -33.82 -17.23
C GLY A 892 21.29 -33.57 -18.07
N THR A 893 20.14 -33.83 -17.47
CA THR A 893 18.80 -33.49 -17.97
C THR A 893 18.31 -32.24 -17.26
N PHE A 894 17.82 -31.25 -18.02
CA PHE A 894 17.16 -30.07 -17.47
C PHE A 894 15.80 -29.92 -18.17
N THR A 895 14.72 -30.05 -17.43
CA THR A 895 13.35 -29.87 -17.94
C THR A 895 12.81 -28.51 -17.50
N ASN A 896 12.35 -27.71 -18.46
CA ASN A 896 11.63 -26.48 -18.21
C ASN A 896 10.15 -26.67 -18.57
N ASP A 897 9.33 -26.67 -17.52
CA ASP A 897 7.86 -26.69 -17.53
C ASP A 897 7.29 -25.38 -16.93
N GLY A 898 8.13 -24.33 -16.85
CA GLY A 898 7.81 -23.00 -16.32
C GLY A 898 8.58 -21.91 -17.07
N ILE A 899 9.04 -20.87 -16.35
CA ILE A 899 9.78 -19.75 -16.93
C ILE A 899 11.29 -19.91 -16.71
N LEU A 900 12.07 -19.76 -17.77
CA LEU A 900 13.53 -19.78 -17.72
C LEU A 900 14.14 -18.58 -18.47
N LYS A 901 15.11 -17.91 -17.85
CA LYS A 901 16.04 -16.97 -18.52
C LYS A 901 17.46 -17.40 -18.19
N TYR A 902 18.31 -17.50 -19.20
CA TYR A 902 19.76 -17.67 -19.03
C TYR A 902 20.54 -16.65 -19.87
N GLY A 903 21.82 -16.44 -19.56
CA GLY A 903 22.78 -15.77 -20.43
C GLY A 903 23.25 -16.72 -21.54
N VAL A 904 24.19 -17.63 -21.23
CA VAL A 904 24.75 -18.58 -22.21
C VAL A 904 24.47 -20.03 -21.81
N GLN A 905 23.81 -20.80 -22.68
CA GLN A 905 23.64 -22.25 -22.48
C GLN A 905 24.78 -23.03 -23.15
N THR A 906 25.33 -24.03 -22.45
CA THR A 906 26.32 -24.97 -23.00
C THR A 906 25.94 -26.42 -22.70
N ASN A 907 26.60 -27.35 -23.40
CA ASN A 907 26.38 -28.80 -23.34
C ASN A 907 24.95 -29.19 -23.82
N ASN A 908 24.26 -30.09 -23.13
CA ASN A 908 22.97 -30.65 -23.57
C ASN A 908 21.87 -29.57 -23.63
N PRO A 909 20.98 -29.60 -24.65
CA PRO A 909 19.87 -28.65 -24.74
C PRO A 909 18.90 -28.79 -23.55
N ILE A 910 18.18 -27.70 -23.25
CA ILE A 910 17.10 -27.70 -22.27
C ILE A 910 15.86 -28.39 -22.89
N VAL A 911 15.25 -29.32 -22.15
CA VAL A 911 13.97 -29.93 -22.53
C VAL A 911 12.86 -28.94 -22.19
N ASN A 912 12.42 -28.18 -23.20
CA ASN A 912 11.40 -27.14 -23.07
C ASN A 912 10.25 -27.48 -24.03
N THR A 913 9.28 -28.28 -23.55
CA THR A 913 8.24 -28.91 -24.39
C THR A 913 6.83 -28.86 -23.82
N ALA A 914 6.63 -28.43 -22.56
CA ALA A 914 5.30 -28.29 -21.97
C ALA A 914 4.58 -27.04 -22.51
N ASN A 915 3.25 -27.04 -22.44
CA ASN A 915 2.44 -25.88 -22.81
C ASN A 915 2.67 -24.69 -21.85
N SER A 916 2.95 -24.96 -20.57
CA SER A 916 3.36 -23.96 -19.58
C SER A 916 4.74 -23.33 -19.86
N SER A 917 5.60 -24.00 -20.63
CA SER A 917 7.03 -23.69 -20.70
C SER A 917 7.37 -22.53 -21.62
N VAL A 918 8.23 -21.64 -21.13
CA VAL A 918 8.74 -20.46 -21.85
C VAL A 918 10.18 -20.14 -21.46
N ILE A 919 11.03 -19.97 -22.47
CA ILE A 919 12.36 -19.39 -22.35
C ILE A 919 12.31 -17.94 -22.82
N VAL A 920 12.73 -17.00 -21.97
CA VAL A 920 12.84 -15.57 -22.31
C VAL A 920 14.21 -15.29 -22.94
N LYS A 921 14.27 -14.43 -23.96
CA LYS A 921 15.46 -14.16 -24.77
C LYS A 921 15.74 -12.67 -24.93
N ASP A 922 17.02 -12.35 -25.05
CA ASP A 922 17.53 -11.03 -25.38
C ASP A 922 17.54 -10.80 -26.91
N THR A 923 16.40 -11.02 -27.59
CA THR A 923 16.32 -10.90 -29.07
C THR A 923 15.01 -10.30 -29.57
N LEU A 924 15.10 -9.38 -30.54
CA LEU A 924 13.95 -8.66 -31.11
C LEU A 924 12.95 -9.54 -31.88
N SER A 925 13.43 -10.58 -32.57
CA SER A 925 12.60 -11.42 -33.45
C SER A 925 11.84 -12.54 -32.72
N SER A 926 12.23 -12.87 -31.49
CA SER A 926 11.50 -13.81 -30.62
C SER A 926 11.88 -13.55 -29.16
N ILE A 927 11.11 -12.71 -28.46
CA ILE A 927 11.33 -12.43 -27.03
C ILE A 927 11.09 -13.71 -26.21
N PHE A 928 10.20 -14.58 -26.66
CA PHE A 928 9.81 -15.82 -26.00
C PHE A 928 9.98 -17.05 -26.91
N ALA A 929 10.52 -18.13 -26.37
CA ALA A 929 10.52 -19.46 -26.98
C ALA A 929 9.70 -20.42 -26.13
N TYR A 930 8.50 -20.72 -26.59
CA TYR A 930 7.55 -21.63 -25.96
C TYR A 930 7.84 -23.09 -26.35
N GLY A 931 7.56 -24.04 -25.44
CA GLY A 931 7.78 -25.46 -25.72
C GLY A 931 6.61 -26.16 -26.42
N GLY A 932 5.39 -25.79 -26.07
CA GLY A 932 4.15 -26.32 -26.64
C GLY A 932 3.22 -25.23 -27.16
N THR A 933 1.91 -25.48 -27.14
CA THR A 933 0.90 -24.43 -27.36
C THR A 933 0.79 -23.62 -26.07
N PHE A 934 1.41 -22.45 -26.02
CA PHE A 934 1.50 -21.67 -24.78
C PHE A 934 0.12 -21.36 -24.20
N ASN A 935 -0.13 -21.87 -22.99
CA ASN A 935 -1.41 -21.77 -22.27
C ASN A 935 -1.31 -20.89 -21.01
N GLY A 936 -0.17 -20.24 -20.78
CA GLY A 936 -0.03 -19.13 -19.84
C GLY A 936 -0.37 -17.78 -20.48
N THR A 937 -0.10 -16.70 -19.73
CA THR A 937 -0.28 -15.32 -20.20
C THR A 937 1.01 -14.50 -20.05
N VAL A 938 1.22 -13.55 -20.98
CA VAL A 938 2.21 -12.48 -20.85
C VAL A 938 1.43 -11.20 -20.56
N ASN A 939 1.39 -10.82 -19.29
CA ASN A 939 0.59 -9.73 -18.74
C ASN A 939 1.28 -8.36 -18.89
N GLY A 940 1.80 -8.09 -20.09
CA GLY A 940 2.51 -6.87 -20.45
C GLY A 940 4.05 -6.97 -20.39
N ILE A 941 4.68 -5.98 -21.01
CA ILE A 941 6.13 -5.72 -20.99
C ILE A 941 6.33 -4.30 -20.46
N PHE A 942 7.23 -4.14 -19.50
CA PHE A 942 7.35 -2.96 -18.64
C PHE A 942 8.78 -2.38 -18.64
N LYS A 943 8.89 -1.11 -18.26
CA LYS A 943 10.16 -0.38 -18.13
C LYS A 943 10.84 -0.57 -16.76
N ASP A 944 10.12 -1.15 -15.80
CA ASP A 944 10.53 -1.29 -14.39
C ASP A 944 10.22 -2.68 -13.82
N GLU A 945 11.04 -3.13 -12.86
CA GLU A 945 10.90 -4.44 -12.21
C GLU A 945 9.64 -4.56 -11.33
N ALA A 946 9.00 -3.45 -10.96
CA ALA A 946 7.70 -3.48 -10.29
C ALA A 946 6.53 -3.76 -11.24
N ALA A 947 6.78 -3.81 -12.56
CA ALA A 947 5.78 -3.94 -13.62
C ALA A 947 4.64 -2.91 -13.52
N THR A 948 5.02 -1.63 -13.35
CA THR A 948 4.07 -0.51 -13.20
C THR A 948 3.94 0.36 -14.45
N ASN A 949 5.02 0.58 -15.22
CA ASN A 949 5.03 1.41 -16.42
C ASN A 949 5.21 0.56 -17.67
N LEU A 950 4.19 0.50 -18.54
CA LEU A 950 4.27 -0.26 -19.79
C LEU A 950 5.35 0.31 -20.72
N ALA A 951 6.16 -0.59 -21.28
CA ALA A 951 7.16 -0.27 -22.30
C ALA A 951 6.56 -0.23 -23.72
N GLY A 952 5.39 -0.83 -23.92
CA GLY A 952 4.68 -0.91 -25.20
C GLY A 952 3.49 -1.87 -25.15
N THR A 953 2.89 -2.16 -26.30
CA THR A 953 1.81 -3.14 -26.44
C THR A 953 2.39 -4.49 -26.85
N PHE A 954 2.06 -5.55 -26.10
CA PHE A 954 2.40 -6.93 -26.46
C PHE A 954 1.23 -7.63 -27.17
N THR A 955 1.54 -8.38 -28.22
CA THR A 955 0.59 -9.13 -29.05
C THR A 955 1.05 -10.57 -29.14
N ALA A 956 0.28 -11.50 -28.57
CA ALA A 956 0.63 -12.92 -28.55
C ALA A 956 0.81 -13.50 -29.98
N PRO A 957 1.75 -14.44 -30.21
CA PRO A 957 2.63 -15.05 -29.21
C PRO A 957 3.95 -14.29 -28.99
N ASN A 958 4.38 -13.39 -29.86
CA ASN A 958 5.73 -12.80 -29.81
C ASN A 958 5.84 -11.36 -30.34
N GLY A 959 4.73 -10.75 -30.79
CA GLY A 959 4.74 -9.37 -31.28
C GLY A 959 4.87 -8.38 -30.13
N PHE A 960 5.71 -7.38 -30.29
CA PHE A 960 5.82 -6.26 -29.35
C PHE A 960 5.94 -4.95 -30.12
N THR A 961 5.11 -3.97 -29.77
CA THR A 961 5.09 -2.63 -30.34
C THR A 961 5.52 -1.64 -29.25
N PRO A 962 6.77 -1.17 -29.26
CA PRO A 962 7.28 -0.23 -28.25
C PRO A 962 6.47 1.07 -28.20
N SER A 963 6.37 1.64 -27.00
CA SER A 963 5.82 2.98 -26.80
C SER A 963 6.73 4.03 -27.45
N SER A 964 6.14 5.08 -28.02
CA SER A 964 6.89 6.29 -28.45
C SER A 964 7.65 7.00 -27.32
N THR A 965 7.40 6.62 -26.07
CA THR A 965 8.11 7.11 -24.87
C THR A 965 9.27 6.20 -24.44
N LEU A 966 9.66 5.22 -25.26
CA LEU A 966 10.83 4.37 -25.01
C LEU A 966 12.06 4.96 -25.72
N PRO A 967 13.17 5.23 -25.00
CA PRO A 967 14.46 5.60 -25.60
C PRO A 967 14.90 4.64 -26.72
N LEU A 968 15.71 5.12 -27.65
CA LEU A 968 16.36 4.27 -28.67
C LEU A 968 17.53 3.49 -28.06
N GLY A 969 17.81 2.31 -28.63
CA GLY A 969 18.92 1.44 -28.24
C GLY A 969 18.59 0.42 -27.14
N VAL A 970 19.63 -0.33 -26.72
CA VAL A 970 19.56 -1.43 -25.74
C VAL A 970 19.08 -0.95 -24.37
N GLN A 971 18.01 -1.56 -23.87
CA GLN A 971 17.43 -1.34 -22.55
C GLN A 971 17.06 -2.68 -21.89
N THR A 972 17.12 -2.74 -20.57
CA THR A 972 16.47 -3.81 -19.80
C THR A 972 14.97 -3.55 -19.75
N LEU A 973 14.18 -4.46 -20.32
CA LEU A 973 12.73 -4.50 -20.17
C LEU A 973 12.30 -5.70 -19.34
N TYR A 974 11.09 -5.64 -18.79
CA TYR A 974 10.58 -6.61 -17.83
C TYR A 974 9.29 -7.23 -18.35
N ALA A 975 9.30 -8.53 -18.65
CA ALA A 975 8.10 -9.27 -19.04
C ALA A 975 7.40 -9.84 -17.80
N LYS A 976 6.10 -9.56 -17.63
CA LYS A 976 5.29 -10.18 -16.56
C LYS A 976 4.60 -11.42 -17.10
N ILE A 977 4.99 -12.61 -16.64
CA ILE A 977 4.59 -13.89 -17.25
C ILE A 977 3.89 -14.77 -16.20
N SER A 978 2.85 -15.52 -16.60
CA SER A 978 2.06 -16.38 -15.71
C SER A 978 1.71 -17.71 -16.42
N PRO A 979 2.55 -18.76 -16.25
CA PRO A 979 2.29 -20.10 -16.79
C PRO A 979 0.98 -20.67 -16.23
N GLU A 980 0.13 -21.23 -17.08
CA GLU A 980 -1.13 -21.92 -16.74
C GLU A 980 -2.07 -21.18 -15.75
N GLY A 981 -1.96 -19.85 -15.65
CA GLY A 981 -2.74 -19.05 -14.70
C GLY A 981 -2.28 -19.14 -13.24
N TRP A 982 -1.08 -19.69 -12.99
CA TRP A 982 -0.43 -19.69 -11.67
C TRP A 982 0.22 -18.33 -11.37
N CYS A 983 1.15 -18.29 -10.41
CA CYS A 983 1.80 -17.05 -9.99
C CYS A 983 2.48 -16.29 -11.13
N SER A 984 2.35 -14.95 -11.10
CA SER A 984 3.06 -14.06 -12.02
C SER A 984 4.49 -13.81 -11.56
N HIS A 985 5.47 -14.09 -12.41
CA HIS A 985 6.85 -13.64 -12.22
C HIS A 985 7.19 -12.50 -13.19
N ILE A 986 8.15 -11.66 -12.81
CA ILE A 986 8.63 -10.54 -13.61
C ILE A 986 10.07 -10.86 -14.03
N VAL A 987 10.32 -10.89 -15.33
CA VAL A 987 11.55 -11.42 -15.92
C VAL A 987 12.27 -10.36 -16.75
N PRO A 988 13.52 -10.01 -16.42
CA PRO A 988 14.29 -9.05 -17.21
C PRO A 988 14.81 -9.70 -18.51
N PHE A 989 14.83 -8.90 -19.58
CA PHE A 989 15.49 -9.21 -20.85
C PHE A 989 16.01 -7.93 -21.50
N LEU A 990 17.03 -8.05 -22.33
CA LEU A 990 17.54 -6.92 -23.11
C LEU A 990 16.74 -6.76 -24.40
N PHE A 991 16.30 -5.53 -24.66
CA PHE A 991 15.56 -5.12 -25.85
C PHE A 991 16.26 -3.93 -26.50
N ASP A 992 16.61 -4.06 -27.78
CA ASP A 992 17.31 -3.03 -28.55
C ASP A 992 16.34 -2.25 -29.45
N PHE A 993 15.95 -1.04 -29.02
CA PHE A 993 14.99 -0.25 -29.81
C PHE A 993 15.69 0.51 -30.95
N GLU A 994 15.99 -0.19 -32.04
CA GLU A 994 16.48 0.42 -33.27
C GLU A 994 15.35 1.09 -34.07
N CYS A 995 15.60 2.30 -34.58
CA CYS A 995 14.80 2.91 -35.64
C CYS A 995 15.73 3.54 -36.69
N THR A 996 15.53 3.18 -37.95
CA THR A 996 16.29 3.73 -39.09
C THR A 996 15.64 5.02 -39.57
N ILE A 997 16.37 6.14 -39.44
CA ILE A 997 15.91 7.45 -39.92
C ILE A 997 15.74 7.39 -41.45
N PRO A 998 14.58 7.79 -42.02
CA PRO A 998 14.41 7.93 -43.46
C PRO A 998 15.47 8.83 -44.07
N SER A 999 16.05 8.43 -45.19
CA SER A 999 17.00 9.28 -45.94
C SER A 999 16.84 9.10 -47.45
N ILE A 1000 16.62 10.21 -48.16
CA ILE A 1000 16.36 10.27 -49.60
C ILE A 1000 17.69 10.18 -50.37
N THR A 1001 17.95 8.99 -50.91
CA THR A 1001 19.16 8.64 -51.65
C THR A 1001 19.08 8.99 -53.14
N LEU A 1002 17.88 9.20 -53.70
CA LEU A 1002 17.67 9.78 -55.03
C LEU A 1002 16.63 10.90 -54.94
N GLN A 1003 17.03 12.09 -55.39
CA GLN A 1003 16.21 13.31 -55.41
C GLN A 1003 15.44 13.42 -56.74
N PRO A 1004 14.24 14.04 -56.75
CA PRO A 1004 13.46 14.19 -57.97
C PRO A 1004 14.07 15.28 -58.86
N VAL A 1005 13.93 15.11 -60.17
CA VAL A 1005 14.56 15.97 -61.18
C VAL A 1005 13.50 16.78 -61.92
N SER A 1006 13.64 18.10 -61.98
CA SER A 1006 12.73 19.00 -62.72
C SER A 1006 12.58 18.58 -64.19
N GLN A 1007 11.37 18.63 -64.73
CA GLN A 1007 11.01 18.14 -66.06
C GLN A 1007 10.41 19.23 -66.94
N ASN A 1008 10.79 19.25 -68.23
CA ASN A 1008 10.27 20.19 -69.22
C ASN A 1008 9.54 19.43 -70.35
N MET A 1009 8.27 19.72 -70.62
CA MET A 1009 7.52 19.01 -71.66
C MET A 1009 6.33 19.76 -72.26
N CYS A 1010 5.73 19.17 -73.29
CA CYS A 1010 4.55 19.69 -73.99
C CYS A 1010 3.26 19.21 -73.28
N PRO A 1011 2.19 20.02 -73.20
CA PRO A 1011 0.95 19.69 -72.46
C PRO A 1011 0.35 18.33 -72.83
N GLY A 1012 -0.27 17.67 -71.85
CA GLY A 1012 -0.99 16.40 -72.06
C GLY A 1012 -0.11 15.15 -72.21
N ASN A 1013 1.22 15.28 -72.26
CA ASN A 1013 2.12 14.13 -72.10
C ASN A 1013 2.28 13.81 -70.60
N PRO A 1014 2.25 12.53 -70.18
CA PRO A 1014 2.45 12.17 -68.78
C PRO A 1014 3.89 12.43 -68.32
N VAL A 1015 4.06 12.80 -67.05
CA VAL A 1015 5.38 12.96 -66.41
C VAL A 1015 5.43 12.19 -65.10
N THR A 1016 6.58 11.55 -64.84
CA THR A 1016 6.87 10.87 -63.57
C THR A 1016 7.96 11.63 -62.83
N LEU A 1017 7.75 11.90 -61.54
CA LEU A 1017 8.77 12.37 -60.60
C LEU A 1017 9.04 11.25 -59.59
N GLU A 1018 10.31 10.91 -59.38
CA GLU A 1018 10.71 9.76 -58.55
C GLU A 1018 11.62 10.18 -57.40
N VAL A 1019 11.46 9.50 -56.27
CA VAL A 1019 12.40 9.52 -55.14
C VAL A 1019 12.78 8.10 -54.77
N LEU A 1020 14.03 7.91 -54.35
CA LEU A 1020 14.47 6.70 -53.66
C LEU A 1020 14.89 7.09 -52.25
N ALA A 1021 14.49 6.30 -51.26
CA ALA A 1021 14.84 6.52 -49.88
C ALA A 1021 15.17 5.20 -49.17
N ASN A 1022 16.08 5.28 -48.21
CA ASN A 1022 16.47 4.17 -47.34
C ASN A 1022 15.79 4.33 -45.97
N GLY A 1023 15.34 3.22 -45.38
CA GLY A 1023 14.71 3.15 -44.07
C GLY A 1023 13.64 2.05 -44.03
N ASN A 1024 13.13 1.75 -42.83
CA ASN A 1024 12.07 0.75 -42.64
C ASN A 1024 10.69 1.40 -42.70
N GLU A 1025 9.71 0.72 -43.30
CA GLU A 1025 8.29 1.14 -43.38
C GLU A 1025 8.09 2.62 -43.79
N LEU A 1026 8.70 3.00 -44.92
CA LEU A 1026 8.68 4.38 -45.43
C LEU A 1026 7.29 4.79 -45.92
N ASN A 1027 6.75 5.84 -45.32
CA ASN A 1027 5.62 6.61 -45.85
C ASN A 1027 6.13 7.71 -46.77
N TYR A 1028 5.43 7.92 -47.88
CA TYR A 1028 5.70 9.00 -48.84
C TYR A 1028 4.50 9.94 -48.86
N GLN A 1029 4.75 11.24 -48.96
CA GLN A 1029 3.71 12.25 -49.18
C GLN A 1029 4.25 13.32 -50.13
N TRP A 1030 3.79 13.27 -51.37
CA TRP A 1030 4.07 14.33 -52.33
C TRP A 1030 3.28 15.59 -51.99
N GLN A 1031 3.90 16.74 -52.25
CA GLN A 1031 3.34 18.06 -52.06
C GLN A 1031 3.53 18.91 -53.32
N VAL A 1032 2.56 19.79 -53.60
CA VAL A 1032 2.63 20.77 -54.69
C VAL A 1032 2.61 22.19 -54.12
N ALA A 1033 3.31 23.11 -54.78
CA ALA A 1033 3.16 24.54 -54.58
C ALA A 1033 2.81 25.22 -55.90
N ASN A 1034 1.73 26.02 -55.88
CA ASN A 1034 1.17 26.76 -57.01
C ASN A 1034 1.12 28.29 -56.76
N GLY A 1035 2.04 28.79 -55.91
CA GLY A 1035 2.19 30.21 -55.56
C GLY A 1035 1.85 30.57 -54.10
N THR A 1036 1.19 29.69 -53.34
CA THR A 1036 0.79 29.94 -51.94
C THR A 1036 1.42 29.00 -50.91
N GLY A 1037 2.57 28.40 -51.23
CA GLY A 1037 3.25 27.41 -50.39
C GLY A 1037 2.88 25.96 -50.74
N PHE A 1038 3.51 25.00 -50.06
CA PHE A 1038 3.34 23.56 -50.33
C PHE A 1038 2.14 22.95 -49.59
N THR A 1039 1.29 22.22 -50.31
CA THR A 1039 0.15 21.45 -49.79
C THR A 1039 0.24 19.98 -50.18
N ASN A 1040 -0.29 19.07 -49.35
CA ASN A 1040 -0.30 17.63 -49.64
C ASN A 1040 -1.14 17.31 -50.88
N LEU A 1041 -0.60 16.47 -51.76
CA LEU A 1041 -1.34 15.87 -52.86
C LEU A 1041 -2.12 14.64 -52.39
N THR A 1042 -3.25 14.39 -53.05
CA THR A 1042 -4.08 13.20 -52.92
C THR A 1042 -4.32 12.62 -54.30
N ASP A 1043 -4.33 11.30 -54.45
CA ASP A 1043 -4.58 10.65 -55.73
C ASP A 1043 -5.99 10.97 -56.26
N GLY A 1044 -6.06 11.44 -57.50
CA GLY A 1044 -7.28 11.94 -58.12
C GLY A 1044 -7.02 12.93 -59.25
N GLY A 1045 -7.91 12.93 -60.25
CA GLY A 1045 -7.79 13.78 -61.43
C GLY A 1045 -6.53 13.47 -62.23
N ILE A 1046 -5.56 14.38 -62.17
CA ILE A 1046 -4.26 14.26 -62.86
C ILE A 1046 -3.18 13.53 -62.04
N TYR A 1047 -3.31 13.45 -60.72
CA TYR A 1047 -2.28 12.93 -59.82
C TYR A 1047 -2.51 11.45 -59.49
N GLN A 1048 -1.44 10.65 -59.59
CA GLN A 1048 -1.40 9.23 -59.22
C GLN A 1048 -0.08 8.90 -58.53
N GLY A 1049 -0.11 8.12 -57.45
CA GLY A 1049 1.09 7.78 -56.67
C GLY A 1049 1.51 8.84 -55.64
N ALA A 1050 0.63 9.78 -55.28
CA ALA A 1050 0.89 10.88 -54.35
C ALA A 1050 1.32 10.45 -52.94
N THR A 1051 1.06 9.21 -52.54
CA THR A 1051 1.56 8.59 -51.30
C THR A 1051 2.57 7.47 -51.55
N THR A 1052 3.34 7.55 -52.65
CA THR A 1052 4.33 6.53 -53.06
C THR A 1052 5.67 7.16 -53.48
N ALA A 1053 6.67 6.33 -53.73
CA ALA A 1053 7.99 6.75 -54.22
C ALA A 1053 7.98 7.42 -55.62
N SER A 1054 6.88 7.32 -56.38
CA SER A 1054 6.79 7.77 -57.77
C SER A 1054 5.47 8.51 -58.02
N LEU A 1055 5.52 9.81 -58.27
CA LEU A 1055 4.36 10.65 -58.60
C LEU A 1055 4.22 10.75 -60.11
N ASN A 1056 3.15 10.20 -60.65
CA ASN A 1056 2.75 10.34 -62.05
C ASN A 1056 1.69 11.45 -62.19
N LEU A 1057 1.96 12.43 -63.06
CA LEU A 1057 0.99 13.41 -63.51
C LEU A 1057 0.55 13.01 -64.93
N ALA A 1058 -0.67 12.48 -65.05
CA ALA A 1058 -1.06 11.71 -66.23
C ALA A 1058 -1.38 12.55 -67.49
N TYR A 1059 -1.84 13.80 -67.32
CA TYR A 1059 -2.17 14.73 -68.42
C TYR A 1059 -2.05 16.20 -67.94
N PRO A 1060 -0.84 16.68 -67.60
CA PRO A 1060 -0.60 18.00 -67.04
C PRO A 1060 -0.91 19.12 -68.04
N THR A 1061 -1.49 20.22 -67.55
CA THR A 1061 -2.01 21.34 -68.37
C THR A 1061 -1.12 22.58 -68.35
N ALA A 1062 -1.38 23.50 -69.27
CA ALA A 1062 -0.66 24.77 -69.41
C ALA A 1062 -0.62 25.59 -68.09
N ASP A 1063 -1.70 25.56 -67.33
CA ASP A 1063 -1.90 26.35 -66.10
C ASP A 1063 -1.02 25.87 -64.93
N MET A 1064 -0.43 24.67 -65.06
CA MET A 1064 0.50 24.10 -64.10
C MET A 1064 1.96 24.45 -64.40
N ASN A 1065 2.23 25.18 -65.49
CA ASN A 1065 3.55 25.74 -65.72
C ASN A 1065 3.93 26.65 -64.54
N THR A 1066 5.14 26.48 -63.99
CA THR A 1066 5.62 27.01 -62.68
C THR A 1066 5.10 26.31 -61.42
N TYR A 1067 4.42 25.17 -61.50
CA TYR A 1067 4.12 24.36 -60.30
C TYR A 1067 5.37 23.62 -59.83
N GLN A 1068 5.57 23.62 -58.51
CA GLN A 1068 6.73 23.02 -57.86
C GLN A 1068 6.31 21.80 -57.03
N TYR A 1069 7.11 20.74 -57.05
CA TYR A 1069 6.82 19.46 -56.40
C TYR A 1069 7.94 19.03 -55.48
N ARG A 1070 7.60 18.37 -54.37
CA ARG A 1070 8.55 17.69 -53.48
C ARG A 1070 7.89 16.50 -52.81
N CYS A 1071 8.67 15.53 -52.35
CA CYS A 1071 8.19 14.42 -51.53
C CYS A 1071 8.73 14.54 -50.10
N VAL A 1072 7.86 14.43 -49.10
CA VAL A 1072 8.23 14.22 -47.71
C VAL A 1072 8.21 12.72 -47.46
N VAL A 1073 9.29 12.16 -46.93
CA VAL A 1073 9.42 10.73 -46.61
C VAL A 1073 9.61 10.58 -45.10
N SER A 1074 8.64 9.96 -44.43
CA SER A 1074 8.66 9.73 -42.97
C SER A 1074 8.61 8.23 -42.63
N GLY A 1075 8.98 7.88 -41.40
CA GLY A 1075 8.79 6.53 -40.88
C GLY A 1075 7.33 6.24 -40.55
N SER A 1076 6.96 4.96 -40.47
CA SER A 1076 5.67 4.54 -39.90
C SER A 1076 5.62 4.73 -38.38
N GLY A 1077 4.40 4.56 -37.83
CA GLY A 1077 4.17 4.37 -36.40
C GLY A 1077 4.81 5.43 -35.51
N THR A 1078 5.62 4.98 -34.55
CA THR A 1078 6.24 5.83 -33.52
C THR A 1078 7.48 6.58 -34.00
N CYS A 1079 8.04 6.26 -35.18
CA CYS A 1079 9.16 6.99 -35.79
C CYS A 1079 8.73 8.18 -36.67
N ASN A 1080 7.42 8.42 -36.84
CA ASN A 1080 6.84 9.47 -37.69
C ASN A 1080 7.16 10.93 -37.26
N LEU A 1081 8.00 11.14 -36.23
CA LEU A 1081 8.54 12.45 -35.86
C LEU A 1081 9.83 12.81 -36.62
N LEU A 1082 10.42 11.86 -37.35
CA LEU A 1082 11.59 12.07 -38.21
C LEU A 1082 11.19 11.85 -39.67
N ALA A 1083 11.45 12.85 -40.50
CA ALA A 1083 11.16 12.83 -41.93
C ALA A 1083 12.27 13.55 -42.70
N ASP A 1084 12.64 13.01 -43.85
CA ASP A 1084 13.47 13.68 -44.84
C ASP A 1084 12.57 14.32 -45.90
N THR A 1085 13.00 15.43 -46.51
CA THR A 1085 12.21 16.19 -47.49
C THR A 1085 13.03 16.41 -48.73
N SER A 1086 12.49 16.00 -49.87
CA SER A 1086 13.22 16.06 -51.13
C SER A 1086 13.55 17.51 -51.53
N ALA A 1087 14.58 17.63 -52.37
CA ALA A 1087 14.76 18.79 -53.22
C ALA A 1087 13.48 19.06 -54.03
N ILE A 1088 13.28 20.31 -54.40
CA ILE A 1088 12.14 20.75 -55.20
C ILE A 1088 12.42 20.38 -56.67
N ALA A 1089 11.44 19.74 -57.31
CA ALA A 1089 11.41 19.49 -58.75
C ALA A 1089 10.28 20.33 -59.39
N ASP A 1090 10.63 21.12 -60.39
CA ASP A 1090 9.69 21.94 -61.16
C ASP A 1090 9.16 21.14 -62.35
N VAL A 1091 7.89 21.35 -62.71
CA VAL A 1091 7.32 20.79 -63.95
C VAL A 1091 6.95 21.94 -64.89
N ALA A 1092 7.83 22.20 -65.86
CA ALA A 1092 7.67 23.28 -66.83
C ALA A 1092 6.91 22.78 -68.06
N ILE A 1093 5.69 23.29 -68.25
CA ILE A 1093 4.74 22.83 -69.27
C ILE A 1093 4.61 23.91 -70.35
N GLY A 1094 5.12 23.61 -71.54
CA GLY A 1094 5.32 24.59 -72.60
C GLY A 1094 4.04 24.96 -73.34
N VAL A 1095 3.42 26.09 -72.97
CA VAL A 1095 2.54 26.86 -73.86
C VAL A 1095 3.10 28.27 -74.02
N VAL A 1096 3.22 28.72 -75.28
CA VAL A 1096 3.83 30.01 -75.62
C VAL A 1096 2.79 31.13 -75.52
N ALA A 1097 2.99 32.04 -74.57
CA ALA A 1097 2.26 33.30 -74.53
C ALA A 1097 2.88 34.33 -75.50
N LEU A 1098 2.05 35.04 -76.25
CA LEU A 1098 2.46 36.13 -77.14
C LEU A 1098 2.81 37.41 -76.34
N GLY A 1099 3.92 38.09 -76.64
CA GLY A 1099 4.25 39.34 -75.93
C GLY A 1099 5.44 40.15 -76.44
N GLN A 1100 5.11 41.33 -77.01
CA GLN A 1100 5.96 42.53 -77.17
C GLN A 1100 7.18 42.49 -78.12
N THR A 1101 7.65 43.69 -78.46
CA THR A 1101 8.63 43.98 -79.51
C THR A 1101 9.71 44.92 -78.96
N VAL A 1102 10.98 44.62 -79.24
CA VAL A 1102 12.12 45.50 -78.91
C VAL A 1102 13.01 45.63 -80.15
N THR A 1103 13.40 46.85 -80.49
CA THR A 1103 14.22 47.18 -81.67
C THR A 1103 15.67 47.38 -81.26
N TYR A 1104 16.60 46.88 -82.07
CA TYR A 1104 18.04 47.15 -81.93
C TYR A 1104 18.65 47.52 -83.28
N THR A 1105 19.69 48.35 -83.27
CA THR A 1105 20.34 48.87 -84.48
C THR A 1105 21.86 48.75 -84.35
N ALA A 1106 22.52 48.10 -85.31
CA ALA A 1106 23.97 48.05 -85.43
C ALA A 1106 24.37 48.09 -86.92
N PRO A 1107 25.41 48.85 -87.30
CA PRO A 1107 25.86 48.89 -88.69
C PRO A 1107 26.71 47.66 -89.05
N ILE A 1108 26.58 47.21 -90.30
CA ILE A 1108 27.52 46.30 -90.96
C ILE A 1108 28.09 47.05 -92.16
N SER A 1109 29.41 47.09 -92.28
CA SER A 1109 30.12 47.67 -93.42
C SER A 1109 30.62 46.57 -94.37
N ASN A 1110 30.59 46.86 -95.67
CA ASN A 1110 31.47 46.20 -96.65
C ASN A 1110 32.85 46.88 -96.65
N ASP A 1111 33.84 46.25 -97.30
CA ASP A 1111 35.25 46.66 -97.23
C ASP A 1111 35.58 48.06 -97.81
N ASP A 1112 34.65 48.68 -98.55
CA ASP A 1112 34.83 50.02 -99.15
C ASP A 1112 34.24 51.17 -98.29
N GLY A 1113 33.67 50.89 -97.11
CA GLY A 1113 33.38 51.91 -96.09
C GLY A 1113 32.20 52.87 -96.34
N VAL A 1114 31.32 52.59 -97.32
CA VAL A 1114 30.12 53.40 -97.60
C VAL A 1114 28.86 52.72 -97.01
N THR A 1115 28.24 53.36 -96.02
CA THR A 1115 27.05 52.84 -95.32
C THR A 1115 25.75 53.07 -96.07
N GLN A 1116 25.00 51.99 -96.35
CA GLN A 1116 23.58 52.03 -96.74
C GLN A 1116 22.79 50.88 -96.09
N ALA A 1117 21.53 51.16 -95.75
CA ALA A 1117 20.48 50.24 -95.25
C ALA A 1117 20.86 49.31 -94.07
N ALA A 1118 20.37 49.63 -92.87
CA ALA A 1118 20.42 48.72 -91.72
C ALA A 1118 19.51 47.49 -91.90
N ILE A 1119 19.87 46.38 -91.24
CA ILE A 1119 19.05 45.17 -91.14
C ILE A 1119 18.57 45.04 -89.68
N SER A 1120 17.26 44.87 -89.49
CA SER A 1120 16.65 44.55 -88.20
C SER A 1120 16.23 43.09 -88.15
N VAL A 1121 16.71 42.34 -87.15
CA VAL A 1121 16.33 40.94 -86.92
C VAL A 1121 15.70 40.81 -85.53
N LEU A 1122 14.55 40.13 -85.45
CA LEU A 1122 13.84 39.84 -84.20
C LEU A 1122 14.17 38.41 -83.74
N GLY A 1123 14.84 38.28 -82.60
CA GLY A 1123 15.07 37.00 -81.94
C GLY A 1123 16.23 37.01 -80.95
N THR A 1124 15.99 36.53 -79.72
CA THR A 1124 17.03 36.33 -78.70
C THR A 1124 17.76 35.00 -78.93
N ASN A 1125 19.00 35.06 -79.43
CA ASN A 1125 19.93 33.92 -79.47
C ASN A 1125 21.33 34.36 -79.01
N SER A 1126 22.04 33.46 -78.32
CA SER A 1126 23.38 33.71 -77.80
C SER A 1126 24.42 33.73 -78.91
N ILE A 1127 25.33 34.71 -78.91
CA ILE A 1127 26.40 34.80 -79.91
C ILE A 1127 27.48 33.77 -79.61
N LEU A 1128 27.78 32.91 -80.59
CA LEU A 1128 28.97 32.06 -80.59
C LEU A 1128 30.16 32.85 -81.18
N SER A 1129 31.36 32.60 -80.66
CA SER A 1129 32.61 33.36 -80.91
C SER A 1129 33.19 33.28 -82.33
N THR A 1130 32.40 32.88 -83.33
CA THR A 1130 32.80 32.63 -84.73
C THR A 1130 31.97 33.39 -85.77
N GLY A 1131 31.21 34.42 -85.35
CA GLY A 1131 30.50 35.31 -86.27
C GLY A 1131 29.30 34.68 -86.99
N LYS A 1132 28.62 33.73 -86.35
CA LYS A 1132 27.42 33.06 -86.88
C LYS A 1132 26.23 33.28 -85.95
N ALA A 1133 25.04 33.46 -86.54
CA ALA A 1133 23.77 33.60 -85.83
C ALA A 1133 22.87 32.38 -86.09
N GLU A 1134 22.15 31.94 -85.06
CA GLU A 1134 21.04 30.99 -85.20
C GLU A 1134 19.71 31.73 -85.36
N PHE A 1135 18.71 31.05 -85.94
CA PHE A 1135 17.36 31.55 -86.14
C PHE A 1135 16.35 30.49 -85.67
N ARG A 1136 15.19 30.91 -85.14
CA ARG A 1136 14.11 30.00 -84.71
C ARG A 1136 12.95 30.06 -85.70
N ALA A 1137 12.22 28.96 -85.85
CA ALA A 1137 11.02 28.92 -86.67
C ALA A 1137 9.89 29.76 -86.03
N GLY A 1138 9.00 30.30 -86.87
CA GLY A 1138 7.89 31.17 -86.45
C GLY A 1138 8.14 32.68 -86.64
N ASN A 1139 9.36 33.09 -87.01
CA ASN A 1139 9.70 34.50 -87.28
C ASN A 1139 9.91 34.75 -88.78
N ASP A 1140 9.33 35.82 -89.32
CA ASP A 1140 9.61 36.29 -90.68
C ASP A 1140 11.04 36.85 -90.78
N VAL A 1141 11.78 36.42 -91.82
CA VAL A 1141 13.10 36.95 -92.16
C VAL A 1141 12.98 37.87 -93.37
N ILE A 1142 12.66 39.14 -93.12
CA ILE A 1142 12.52 40.16 -94.16
C ILE A 1142 13.90 40.68 -94.57
N LEU A 1143 14.33 40.36 -95.79
CA LEU A 1143 15.48 40.99 -96.43
C LEU A 1143 15.04 42.30 -97.10
N ASN A 1144 15.70 43.42 -96.77
CA ASN A 1144 15.44 44.70 -97.42
C ASN A 1144 15.83 44.68 -98.91
N PRO A 1145 15.11 45.41 -99.78
CA PRO A 1145 15.52 45.58 -101.18
C PRO A 1145 16.94 46.14 -101.29
N GLY A 1146 17.81 45.46 -102.06
CA GLY A 1146 19.22 45.81 -102.24
C GLY A 1146 20.22 44.75 -101.77
N PHE A 1147 19.77 43.65 -101.15
CA PHE A 1147 20.67 42.56 -100.73
C PHE A 1147 21.11 41.70 -101.94
N HIS A 1148 22.40 41.77 -102.31
CA HIS A 1148 22.98 40.97 -103.41
C HIS A 1148 23.79 39.78 -102.88
N ALA A 1149 23.28 38.56 -103.07
CA ALA A 1149 24.05 37.33 -102.83
C ALA A 1149 24.88 36.95 -104.06
N HIS A 1150 26.17 36.62 -103.87
CA HIS A 1150 27.04 36.16 -104.95
C HIS A 1150 26.74 34.69 -105.32
N SER A 1151 26.89 34.37 -106.61
CA SER A 1151 26.72 33.00 -107.13
C SER A 1151 27.66 32.03 -106.41
N GLY A 1152 27.08 31.04 -105.72
CA GLY A 1152 27.81 30.04 -104.92
C GLY A 1152 27.74 30.24 -103.41
N ALA A 1153 27.14 31.32 -102.91
CA ALA A 1153 26.88 31.48 -101.48
C ALA A 1153 25.82 30.48 -100.98
N VAL A 1154 26.16 29.67 -99.97
CA VAL A 1154 25.24 28.72 -99.32
C VAL A 1154 24.87 29.22 -97.93
N PHE A 1155 23.58 29.49 -97.71
CA PHE A 1155 23.01 29.73 -96.38
C PHE A 1155 22.56 28.38 -95.78
N THR A 1156 22.91 28.14 -94.52
CA THR A 1156 22.51 26.91 -93.81
C THR A 1156 22.02 27.25 -92.41
N ALA A 1157 20.73 27.01 -92.16
CA ALA A 1157 20.11 27.10 -90.83
C ALA A 1157 19.70 25.70 -90.33
N ARG A 1158 19.66 25.50 -89.01
CA ARG A 1158 19.07 24.32 -88.38
C ARG A 1158 17.84 24.73 -87.58
N ILE A 1159 16.70 24.12 -87.88
CA ILE A 1159 15.47 24.25 -87.10
C ILE A 1159 15.35 23.02 -86.20
N LYS A 1160 15.00 23.22 -84.93
CA LYS A 1160 14.70 22.15 -83.97
C LYS A 1160 13.33 22.44 -83.34
N ALA A 1161 12.33 21.64 -83.68
CA ALA A 1161 11.00 21.72 -83.05
C ALA A 1161 11.05 21.19 -81.60
N PRO A 1162 10.21 21.68 -80.67
CA PRO A 1162 10.25 21.25 -79.26
C PRO A 1162 9.49 19.94 -78.97
N CYS A 1163 8.48 19.60 -79.76
CA CYS A 1163 7.57 18.47 -79.55
C CYS A 1163 7.61 17.54 -80.78
N PRO A 1164 7.63 16.19 -80.66
CA PRO A 1164 7.83 15.30 -81.82
C PRO A 1164 6.61 15.04 -82.74
N ASN A 1165 5.43 15.61 -82.45
CA ASN A 1165 4.15 15.24 -83.08
C ASN A 1165 3.37 16.44 -83.68
N GLU A 1166 4.07 17.51 -84.09
CA GLU A 1166 3.60 18.51 -85.07
C GLU A 1166 4.69 18.81 -86.09
#